data_AF-A0A943GFK7-F1
#
_entry.id   AF-A0A943GFK7-F1
#
_cell.length_a   1.000
_cell.length_b   1.000
_cell.length_c   1.000
_cell.angle_alpha   90.00
_cell.angle_beta   90.00
_cell.angle_gamma   90.00
#
_symmetry.space_group_name_H-M   'P 1'
#
loop_
_entity.id
_entity.type
_entity.pdbx_description
1 polymer ?
#
loop_
_entity_poly.entity_id
_entity_poly.type
_entity_poly.pdbx_seq_one_letter_code
_entity_poly.pdbx_strand_id
1 'polypeptide(L)'
;MEYSFFKKKKVICTVTIFTLLLTLLFVNLKYGFVVRAESNNDTITVSDDLPEHIKDGAILHAWCWSFKTIKENIKDIADAGYVAVQTSPINQCRVGNNGDLKFTDQWWYQYQPINYKIGNYQLGTRDEFIEMCNEAHKYGVKVIVDVVINHMTSKWDEIDAAWQDESLFHGNTEISDWNNRYDVTQNALLSLWDLNTQSKEVQNKLKDYLSDCINCGADGFRYDAAKHIELPDDDGYSSDFWPTILNNEAEFQYGEILQDSISRDSAYGALMPVTASNYGYKIRDAIANNNFNAENIQNYNINVASNSLVTWVESHDNFTSDTSTSGYSSWMNDWQLKMCWAVIAARSNETPLFFSRPVGGGNGIMFTEETQIGDKGSDLFKDKEVVAVNKFRNAMVGESEYLKNYQGNNCLIIERGNKGVVIINLGQEKNIDTDTNLAEGVYTDQVSGSIFTSSNGKLSGNVKSGNIAVLYKNKLKDTAKVYFKKPRDWNNPKIYVYDNSSEGLKELAAWPGIQMTYEGDAIYSYTLPENYDKAKVIFNDDNSQIPEANKEGLEVIKGEKMIYDNGTFGEYKGSKLEVKDFSSNVESPQSLGKEIILSAKATGGEGQLEYKFSISNGISNIKVLNDYSTVSQINWIAESPGRYMLLVSVKDEEGNEISKQMEFEITEKPENTSIIYFKKPSNWNKARIYIYDDSGNELKVKSQWPGEEMKYVSEDLYMYVLPNEFENAKVLFNDGDKQIPAENEEGFTIKYGEIRIYDNGNWS
;
A
#
# COMPACT_ATOMS: atom_id res chain seq x y z
N MET A 1 -76.71 -14.09 0.30
CA MET A 1 -77.45 -14.27 1.56
C MET A 1 -77.28 -13.01 2.40
N GLU A 2 -78.33 -12.62 3.12
CA GLU A 2 -78.34 -11.49 4.06
C GLU A 2 -77.55 -11.83 5.34
N TYR A 3 -76.66 -10.98 5.83
CA TYR A 3 -76.86 -9.74 6.63
C TYR A 3 -77.13 -9.98 8.14
N SER A 4 -76.15 -9.62 8.97
CA SER A 4 -76.33 -9.26 10.40
C SER A 4 -75.12 -8.43 10.86
N PHE A 5 -75.16 -7.10 10.77
CA PHE A 5 -75.55 -6.15 11.83
C PHE A 5 -74.60 -6.03 13.06
N PHE A 6 -73.74 -5.01 13.01
CA PHE A 6 -73.49 -3.95 14.02
C PHE A 6 -73.79 -4.23 15.52
N LYS A 7 -72.97 -3.78 16.50
CA LYS A 7 -72.18 -2.52 16.65
C LYS A 7 -71.07 -2.76 17.75
N LYS A 8 -70.37 -1.84 18.47
CA LYS A 8 -70.52 -0.41 18.84
C LYS A 8 -69.19 0.14 19.48
N LYS A 9 -68.46 1.10 18.85
CA LYS A 9 -67.37 1.98 19.45
C LYS A 9 -66.04 1.29 19.87
N LYS A 10 -64.84 1.95 19.90
CA LYS A 10 -64.38 3.32 19.56
C LYS A 10 -62.81 3.38 19.39
N VAL A 11 -62.28 4.23 18.48
CA VAL A 11 -60.99 5.02 18.57
C VAL A 11 -59.65 4.22 18.63
N ILE A 12 -58.49 4.51 17.99
CA ILE A 12 -57.89 5.42 16.94
C ILE A 12 -56.54 4.73 16.54
N CYS A 13 -55.72 4.95 15.48
CA CYS A 13 -55.48 5.94 14.38
C CYS A 13 -55.82 5.30 12.99
N THR A 14 -55.52 5.78 11.75
CA THR A 14 -54.86 6.94 11.07
C THR A 14 -53.61 6.61 10.23
N VAL A 15 -53.78 6.23 8.94
CA VAL A 15 -52.99 6.64 7.75
C VAL A 15 -53.88 6.42 6.51
N THR A 16 -53.97 7.38 5.56
CA THR A 16 -54.53 7.12 4.21
C THR A 16 -54.12 8.21 3.19
N ILE A 17 -54.00 7.81 1.91
CA ILE A 17 -53.99 8.64 0.68
C ILE A 17 -52.84 9.67 0.54
N PHE A 18 -51.96 9.43 -0.44
CA PHE A 18 -51.65 10.45 -1.47
C PHE A 18 -51.08 9.81 -2.74
N THR A 19 -51.87 9.79 -3.82
CA THR A 19 -51.47 9.44 -5.19
C THR A 19 -52.31 10.28 -6.16
N LEU A 20 -51.78 10.54 -7.37
CA LEU A 20 -52.28 11.52 -8.37
C LEU A 20 -52.24 12.99 -7.94
N LEU A 21 -51.09 13.67 -8.15
CA LEU A 21 -51.04 15.12 -8.39
C LEU A 21 -49.64 15.59 -8.87
N LEU A 22 -49.29 15.44 -10.16
CA LEU A 22 -48.14 16.14 -10.78
C LEU A 22 -48.06 16.10 -12.33
N THR A 23 -49.19 16.26 -13.03
CA THR A 23 -49.21 16.38 -14.51
C THR A 23 -50.21 17.43 -15.01
N LEU A 24 -49.93 18.72 -14.76
CA LEU A 24 -50.43 19.89 -15.53
C LEU A 24 -50.01 21.21 -14.86
N LEU A 25 -49.05 21.95 -15.46
CA LEU A 25 -49.03 23.43 -15.52
C LEU A 25 -47.73 23.93 -16.20
N PHE A 26 -47.79 24.13 -17.52
CA PHE A 26 -46.96 25.13 -18.19
C PHE A 26 -47.78 26.41 -18.33
N VAL A 27 -47.21 27.57 -17.98
CA VAL A 27 -47.17 28.81 -18.81
C VAL A 27 -46.43 29.91 -18.04
N ASN A 28 -45.62 30.67 -18.79
CA ASN A 28 -44.69 31.70 -18.34
C ASN A 28 -45.24 32.77 -17.38
N LEU A 29 -44.35 33.26 -16.51
CA LEU A 29 -44.26 34.69 -16.23
C LEU A 29 -42.77 35.10 -16.08
N LYS A 30 -42.26 35.86 -17.06
CA LYS A 30 -40.90 36.41 -17.02
C LYS A 30 -40.87 37.68 -16.17
N TYR A 31 -40.16 37.65 -15.04
CA TYR A 31 -39.45 38.84 -14.52
C TYR A 31 -38.09 38.41 -13.99
N GLY A 32 -37.06 39.18 -14.33
CA GLY A 32 -35.68 38.73 -14.19
C GLY A 32 -35.11 38.91 -12.78
N PHE A 33 -34.67 37.81 -12.17
CA PHE A 33 -33.47 37.83 -11.36
C PHE A 33 -32.37 37.09 -12.12
N VAL A 34 -31.33 37.81 -12.53
CA VAL A 34 -30.06 37.18 -12.88
C VAL A 34 -29.42 36.80 -11.55
N VAL A 35 -29.73 35.60 -11.06
CA VAL A 35 -28.82 34.92 -10.14
C VAL A 35 -27.59 34.60 -10.96
N ARG A 36 -26.63 35.52 -10.94
CA ARG A 36 -25.27 35.23 -11.38
C ARG A 36 -24.76 34.26 -10.33
N ALA A 37 -24.82 32.96 -10.64
CA ALA A 37 -24.02 32.00 -9.92
C ALA A 37 -22.57 32.50 -10.05
N GLU A 38 -21.95 32.82 -8.92
CA GLU A 38 -20.50 32.90 -8.90
C GLU A 38 -20.04 31.48 -9.20
N SER A 39 -19.36 31.33 -10.33
CA SER A 39 -18.67 30.09 -10.63
C SER A 39 -17.58 29.96 -9.59
N ASN A 40 -17.81 29.06 -8.62
CA ASN A 40 -16.73 28.43 -7.88
C ASN A 40 -15.79 27.81 -8.92
N ASN A 41 -14.79 28.57 -9.33
CA ASN A 41 -13.63 28.07 -10.05
C ASN A 41 -12.74 27.36 -9.01
N ASP A 42 -13.31 26.37 -8.33
CA ASP A 42 -12.58 25.43 -7.50
C ASP A 42 -11.71 24.64 -8.48
N THR A 43 -10.43 24.99 -8.56
CA THR A 43 -9.55 24.45 -9.59
C THR A 43 -9.44 22.94 -9.43
N ILE A 44 -9.73 22.21 -10.50
CA ILE A 44 -9.64 20.75 -10.48
C ILE A 44 -8.16 20.35 -10.41
N THR A 45 -7.68 20.16 -9.18
CA THR A 45 -6.33 19.72 -8.85
C THR A 45 -6.33 18.26 -8.42
N VAL A 46 -5.19 17.62 -8.57
CA VAL A 46 -4.91 16.23 -8.20
C VAL A 46 -3.60 16.15 -7.41
N SER A 47 -3.40 15.07 -6.66
CA SER A 47 -2.08 14.70 -6.11
C SER A 47 -1.30 13.93 -7.18
N ASP A 48 0.04 13.93 -7.13
CA ASP A 48 0.89 13.04 -7.93
C ASP A 48 1.75 12.10 -7.07
N ASP A 49 1.32 11.87 -5.84
CA ASP A 49 1.98 10.99 -4.86
C ASP A 49 1.87 9.52 -5.30
N LEU A 50 2.52 8.59 -4.59
CA LEU A 50 2.40 7.16 -4.92
C LEU A 50 0.99 6.65 -4.54
N PRO A 51 0.28 5.92 -5.43
CA PRO A 51 -1.00 5.29 -5.09
C PRO A 51 -0.84 4.26 -3.97
N GLU A 52 -1.89 4.06 -3.17
CA GLU A 52 -1.91 3.07 -2.09
C GLU A 52 -1.67 1.64 -2.60
N HIS A 53 -2.15 1.33 -3.81
CA HIS A 53 -2.12 -0.02 -4.39
C HIS A 53 -1.24 -0.11 -5.65
N ILE A 54 -0.50 -1.23 -5.75
CA ILE A 54 0.43 -1.57 -6.83
C ILE A 54 -0.23 -1.50 -8.21
N LYS A 55 -1.47 -2.00 -8.33
CA LYS A 55 -2.24 -2.04 -9.59
C LYS A 55 -2.48 -0.65 -10.21
N ASP A 56 -2.59 0.37 -9.36
CA ASP A 56 -3.04 1.71 -9.77
C ASP A 56 -1.87 2.59 -10.26
N GLY A 57 -0.67 2.37 -9.74
CA GLY A 57 0.56 3.05 -10.17
C GLY A 57 1.31 2.32 -11.30
N ALA A 58 2.60 2.65 -11.49
CA ALA A 58 3.51 1.97 -12.42
C ALA A 58 4.58 1.16 -11.69
N ILE A 59 5.01 0.05 -12.27
CA ILE A 59 6.04 -0.85 -11.71
C ILE A 59 7.38 -0.63 -12.44
N LEU A 60 8.48 -0.53 -11.71
CA LEU A 60 9.84 -0.61 -12.27
C LEU A 60 10.38 -2.04 -12.19
N HIS A 61 10.66 -2.68 -13.32
CA HIS A 61 11.46 -3.91 -13.34
C HIS A 61 12.95 -3.55 -13.21
N ALA A 62 13.48 -3.68 -12.00
CA ALA A 62 14.89 -3.50 -11.64
C ALA A 62 15.69 -4.76 -12.02
N TRP A 63 15.63 -5.12 -13.30
CA TRP A 63 16.14 -6.38 -13.82
C TRP A 63 17.64 -6.54 -13.58
N CYS A 64 18.04 -7.65 -12.95
CA CYS A 64 19.40 -7.95 -12.53
C CYS A 64 20.04 -6.94 -11.54
N TRP A 65 19.30 -6.01 -10.93
CA TRP A 65 19.84 -5.13 -9.88
C TRP A 65 19.95 -5.91 -8.56
N SER A 66 21.06 -5.78 -7.83
CA SER A 66 21.18 -6.38 -6.48
C SER A 66 20.22 -5.72 -5.48
N PHE A 67 19.86 -6.44 -4.40
CA PHE A 67 19.04 -5.88 -3.32
C PHE A 67 19.66 -4.61 -2.74
N LYS A 68 20.99 -4.59 -2.60
CA LYS A 68 21.75 -3.41 -2.22
C LYS A 68 21.57 -2.26 -3.22
N THR A 69 21.72 -2.50 -4.51
CA THR A 69 21.54 -1.48 -5.56
C THR A 69 20.11 -0.92 -5.58
N ILE A 70 19.10 -1.78 -5.45
CA ILE A 70 17.70 -1.34 -5.34
C ILE A 70 17.53 -0.45 -4.11
N LYS A 71 17.98 -0.91 -2.93
CA LYS A 71 17.96 -0.17 -1.66
C LYS A 71 18.60 1.22 -1.78
N GLU A 72 19.79 1.31 -2.37
CA GLU A 72 20.51 2.57 -2.58
C GLU A 72 19.83 3.53 -3.59
N ASN A 73 18.85 3.05 -4.37
CA ASN A 73 18.11 3.85 -5.36
C ASN A 73 16.60 3.96 -5.08
N ILE A 74 16.06 3.43 -3.96
CA ILE A 74 14.62 3.49 -3.64
C ILE A 74 14.08 4.94 -3.71
N LYS A 75 14.82 5.94 -3.21
CA LYS A 75 14.38 7.33 -3.30
C LYS A 75 14.24 7.80 -4.75
N ASP A 76 15.19 7.48 -5.63
CA ASP A 76 15.12 7.82 -7.05
C ASP A 76 13.91 7.12 -7.73
N ILE A 77 13.55 5.91 -7.28
CA ILE A 77 12.40 5.15 -7.77
C ILE A 77 11.06 5.79 -7.32
N ALA A 78 10.98 6.22 -6.05
CA ALA A 78 9.82 6.93 -5.50
C ALA A 78 9.64 8.33 -6.12
N ASP A 79 10.73 9.10 -6.23
CA ASP A 79 10.76 10.41 -6.89
C ASP A 79 10.33 10.29 -8.37
N ALA A 80 10.73 9.20 -9.03
CA ALA A 80 10.31 8.86 -10.39
C ALA A 80 8.85 8.38 -10.52
N GLY A 81 8.12 8.22 -9.41
CA GLY A 81 6.68 7.95 -9.39
C GLY A 81 6.27 6.49 -9.54
N TYR A 82 7.19 5.53 -9.40
CA TYR A 82 6.85 4.10 -9.39
C TYR A 82 6.26 3.70 -8.03
N VAL A 83 5.11 3.01 -8.04
CA VAL A 83 4.48 2.49 -6.82
C VAL A 83 5.14 1.20 -6.34
N ALA A 84 5.80 0.47 -7.24
CA ALA A 84 6.48 -0.77 -6.91
C ALA A 84 7.77 -0.96 -7.71
N VAL A 85 8.71 -1.71 -7.14
CA VAL A 85 9.87 -2.28 -7.81
C VAL A 85 9.70 -3.80 -7.91
N GLN A 86 9.93 -4.34 -9.10
CA GLN A 86 10.06 -5.78 -9.32
C GLN A 86 11.54 -6.17 -9.35
N THR A 87 11.92 -7.12 -8.48
CA THR A 87 13.23 -7.78 -8.51
C THR A 87 13.29 -8.85 -9.59
N SER A 88 14.49 -9.28 -9.99
CA SER A 88 14.68 -10.59 -10.62
C SER A 88 14.62 -11.72 -9.57
N PRO A 89 14.65 -13.02 -9.95
CA PRO A 89 14.41 -14.13 -9.03
C PRO A 89 15.33 -14.19 -7.81
N ILE A 90 14.73 -14.20 -6.62
CA ILE A 90 15.47 -14.07 -5.35
C ILE A 90 15.83 -15.40 -4.70
N ASN A 91 15.35 -16.53 -5.23
CA ASN A 91 15.69 -17.86 -4.71
C ASN A 91 17.15 -18.25 -5.00
N GLN A 92 17.65 -19.24 -4.27
CA GLN A 92 18.91 -19.91 -4.58
C GLN A 92 18.85 -20.51 -6.00
N CYS A 93 19.81 -20.08 -6.82
CA CYS A 93 19.92 -20.43 -8.22
C CYS A 93 21.27 -21.08 -8.53
N ARG A 94 21.36 -21.71 -9.70
CA ARG A 94 22.58 -22.35 -10.21
C ARG A 94 23.71 -21.33 -10.39
N VAL A 95 24.94 -21.63 -9.95
CA VAL A 95 26.08 -20.71 -10.08
C VAL A 95 26.74 -20.81 -11.46
N GLY A 96 26.50 -19.81 -12.31
CA GLY A 96 27.10 -19.72 -13.65
C GLY A 96 28.60 -19.37 -13.63
N ASN A 97 29.37 -20.06 -14.47
CA ASN A 97 30.77 -19.74 -14.84
C ASN A 97 31.71 -19.32 -13.68
N ASN A 98 31.62 -20.01 -12.54
CA ASN A 98 32.38 -19.72 -11.29
C ASN A 98 32.00 -18.40 -10.59
N GLY A 99 30.78 -17.90 -10.78
CA GLY A 99 30.31 -16.64 -10.21
C GLY A 99 30.59 -15.42 -11.08
N ASP A 100 30.65 -15.60 -12.41
CA ASP A 100 30.72 -14.49 -13.35
C ASP A 100 29.42 -13.65 -13.29
N LEU A 101 29.54 -12.33 -13.37
CA LEU A 101 28.44 -11.37 -13.24
C LEU A 101 28.23 -10.50 -14.48
N LYS A 102 29.04 -10.62 -15.53
CA LYS A 102 28.71 -9.96 -16.82
C LYS A 102 27.30 -10.36 -17.29
N PHE A 103 26.60 -9.54 -18.06
CA PHE A 103 25.25 -9.91 -18.52
C PHE A 103 25.28 -11.08 -19.51
N THR A 104 26.23 -11.08 -20.44
CA THR A 104 26.40 -12.10 -21.49
C THR A 104 26.54 -13.50 -20.88
N ASP A 105 25.66 -14.40 -21.31
CA ASP A 105 25.58 -15.79 -20.85
C ASP A 105 25.34 -15.99 -19.34
N GLN A 106 25.12 -14.95 -18.50
CA GLN A 106 24.91 -15.12 -17.04
C GLN A 106 23.52 -14.72 -16.54
N TRP A 107 22.80 -13.80 -17.22
CA TRP A 107 21.54 -13.26 -16.70
C TRP A 107 20.43 -14.31 -16.47
N TRP A 108 20.49 -15.44 -17.18
CA TRP A 108 19.51 -16.52 -17.13
C TRP A 108 19.81 -17.59 -16.05
N TYR A 109 20.85 -17.43 -15.22
CA TYR A 109 21.13 -18.36 -14.13
C TYR A 109 20.15 -18.24 -12.95
N GLN A 110 19.71 -17.03 -12.61
CA GLN A 110 18.60 -16.81 -11.65
C GLN A 110 17.29 -17.54 -12.03
N TYR A 111 17.02 -17.78 -13.32
CA TYR A 111 15.88 -18.56 -13.82
C TYR A 111 16.10 -20.09 -13.80
N GLN A 112 17.16 -20.56 -13.13
CA GLN A 112 17.43 -21.97 -12.82
C GLN A 112 17.51 -22.17 -11.29
N PRO A 113 16.37 -22.35 -10.60
CA PRO A 113 16.35 -22.67 -9.18
C PRO A 113 17.11 -23.95 -8.87
N ILE A 114 17.79 -23.96 -7.72
CA ILE A 114 18.34 -25.16 -7.08
C ILE A 114 17.72 -25.41 -5.71
N ASN A 115 17.20 -24.36 -5.06
CA ASN A 115 16.38 -24.45 -3.84
C ASN A 115 15.52 -23.20 -3.67
N TYR A 116 14.36 -23.34 -3.07
CA TYR A 116 13.47 -22.24 -2.70
C TYR A 116 13.82 -21.69 -1.31
N LYS A 117 14.97 -21.02 -1.24
CA LYS A 117 15.47 -20.24 -0.11
C LYS A 117 15.90 -18.87 -0.63
N ILE A 118 15.61 -17.79 0.09
CA ILE A 118 15.96 -16.43 -0.36
C ILE A 118 17.49 -16.21 -0.30
N GLY A 119 18.03 -15.58 -1.33
CA GLY A 119 19.42 -15.16 -1.47
C GLY A 119 20.20 -15.98 -2.51
N ASN A 120 20.93 -15.31 -3.41
CA ASN A 120 21.76 -15.93 -4.43
C ASN A 120 22.99 -15.06 -4.79
N TYR A 121 23.90 -15.63 -5.59
CA TYR A 121 25.18 -14.99 -5.90
C TYR A 121 25.09 -13.76 -6.82
N GLN A 122 23.93 -13.52 -7.45
CA GLN A 122 23.71 -12.42 -8.39
C GLN A 122 23.06 -11.21 -7.71
N LEU A 123 22.09 -11.44 -6.81
CA LEU A 123 21.27 -10.36 -6.23
C LEU A 123 21.62 -10.03 -4.77
N GLY A 124 22.23 -10.96 -4.02
CA GLY A 124 22.62 -10.77 -2.61
C GLY A 124 21.95 -11.76 -1.65
N THR A 125 22.02 -11.46 -0.36
CA THR A 125 21.54 -12.31 0.74
C THR A 125 20.10 -12.03 1.17
N ARG A 126 19.48 -12.95 1.94
CA ARG A 126 18.15 -12.76 2.55
C ARG A 126 18.09 -11.53 3.47
N ASP A 127 19.17 -11.23 4.18
CA ASP A 127 19.23 -10.06 5.07
C ASP A 127 19.29 -8.76 4.25
N GLU A 128 20.03 -8.74 3.14
CA GLU A 128 20.04 -7.60 2.21
C GLU A 128 18.69 -7.41 1.48
N PHE A 129 17.95 -8.49 1.20
CA PHE A 129 16.58 -8.43 0.70
C PHE A 129 15.63 -7.78 1.73
N ILE A 130 15.70 -8.22 2.99
CA ILE A 130 14.93 -7.62 4.10
C ILE A 130 15.28 -6.14 4.27
N GLU A 131 16.57 -5.76 4.25
CA GLU A 131 16.99 -4.36 4.31
C GLU A 131 16.47 -3.53 3.12
N MET A 132 16.35 -4.14 1.94
CA MET A 132 15.82 -3.49 0.73
C MET A 132 14.31 -3.24 0.84
N CYS A 133 13.53 -4.24 1.25
CA CYS A 133 12.09 -4.08 1.52
C CYS A 133 11.81 -3.02 2.59
N ASN A 134 12.55 -3.07 3.71
CA ASN A 134 12.44 -2.09 4.79
C ASN A 134 12.85 -0.66 4.36
N GLU A 135 13.64 -0.49 3.31
CA GLU A 135 13.90 0.83 2.73
C GLU A 135 12.79 1.24 1.77
N ALA A 136 12.33 0.33 0.89
CA ALA A 136 11.23 0.56 -0.06
C ALA A 136 9.98 1.12 0.64
N HIS A 137 9.57 0.48 1.74
CA HIS A 137 8.38 0.86 2.50
C HIS A 137 8.46 2.26 3.14
N LYS A 138 9.65 2.78 3.48
CA LYS A 138 9.83 4.16 4.01
C LYS A 138 9.45 5.24 3.01
N TYR A 139 9.47 4.93 1.72
CA TYR A 139 9.10 5.84 0.63
C TYR A 139 7.78 5.44 -0.03
N GLY A 140 7.02 4.52 0.57
CA GLY A 140 5.76 3.99 0.02
C GLY A 140 5.92 3.06 -1.19
N VAL A 141 7.15 2.68 -1.55
CA VAL A 141 7.42 1.79 -2.68
C VAL A 141 7.23 0.33 -2.22
N LYS A 142 6.47 -0.43 -2.99
CA LYS A 142 6.19 -1.85 -2.76
C LYS A 142 7.19 -2.75 -3.49
N VAL A 143 7.37 -3.98 -3.03
CA VAL A 143 8.31 -4.97 -3.62
C VAL A 143 7.56 -6.14 -4.24
N ILE A 144 7.71 -6.30 -5.56
CA ILE A 144 7.29 -7.49 -6.30
C ILE A 144 8.49 -8.42 -6.48
N VAL A 145 8.31 -9.69 -6.16
CA VAL A 145 9.33 -10.73 -6.33
C VAL A 145 9.02 -11.56 -7.58
N ASP A 146 9.99 -11.66 -8.48
CA ASP A 146 9.95 -12.65 -9.57
C ASP A 146 10.17 -14.06 -8.99
N VAL A 147 9.23 -14.99 -9.23
CA VAL A 147 9.20 -16.32 -8.61
C VAL A 147 9.08 -17.42 -9.66
N VAL A 148 10.17 -18.20 -9.75
CA VAL A 148 10.35 -19.26 -10.75
C VAL A 148 9.85 -20.58 -10.18
N ILE A 149 8.54 -20.82 -10.27
CA ILE A 149 7.85 -21.92 -9.56
C ILE A 149 7.26 -23.01 -10.48
N ASN A 150 7.53 -22.94 -11.79
CA ASN A 150 7.23 -24.02 -12.74
C ASN A 150 8.31 -25.12 -12.71
N HIS A 151 9.59 -24.73 -12.61
CA HIS A 151 10.71 -25.62 -12.87
C HIS A 151 11.94 -25.34 -11.99
N MET A 152 12.84 -26.31 -11.93
CA MET A 152 14.21 -26.17 -11.42
C MET A 152 15.25 -26.21 -12.55
N THR A 153 16.53 -26.04 -12.22
CA THR A 153 17.62 -26.16 -13.18
C THR A 153 17.58 -27.45 -14.01
N SER A 154 18.07 -27.39 -15.27
CA SER A 154 18.28 -28.59 -16.11
C SER A 154 19.38 -29.54 -15.60
N LYS A 155 20.06 -29.20 -14.50
CA LYS A 155 21.15 -29.98 -13.91
C LYS A 155 20.73 -30.66 -12.61
N TRP A 156 20.22 -31.88 -12.75
CA TRP A 156 19.79 -32.73 -11.64
C TRP A 156 20.80 -32.77 -10.47
N ASP A 157 22.08 -33.04 -10.76
CA ASP A 157 23.16 -33.13 -9.76
C ASP A 157 23.45 -31.80 -9.04
N GLU A 158 22.92 -30.68 -9.51
CA GLU A 158 23.09 -29.34 -8.93
C GLU A 158 21.83 -28.86 -8.15
N ILE A 159 20.71 -29.59 -8.20
CA ILE A 159 19.53 -29.37 -7.36
C ILE A 159 19.88 -29.70 -5.89
N ASP A 160 19.32 -28.97 -4.92
CA ASP A 160 19.54 -29.26 -3.48
C ASP A 160 18.92 -30.60 -3.08
N ALA A 161 19.59 -31.36 -2.20
CA ALA A 161 19.14 -32.67 -1.74
C ALA A 161 17.75 -32.69 -1.06
N ALA A 162 17.22 -31.53 -0.62
CA ALA A 162 15.82 -31.39 -0.17
C ALA A 162 14.78 -31.42 -1.31
N TRP A 163 15.23 -31.45 -2.56
CA TRP A 163 14.42 -31.46 -3.78
C TRP A 163 14.84 -32.54 -4.81
N GLN A 164 15.99 -33.21 -4.64
CA GLN A 164 16.44 -34.33 -5.50
C GLN A 164 15.64 -35.64 -5.29
N ASP A 165 14.31 -35.58 -5.44
CA ASP A 165 13.41 -36.74 -5.52
C ASP A 165 12.59 -36.65 -6.82
N GLU A 166 12.72 -37.64 -7.70
CA GLU A 166 12.07 -37.64 -9.02
C GLU A 166 10.54 -37.52 -8.93
N SER A 167 9.91 -37.92 -7.81
CA SER A 167 8.46 -37.81 -7.62
C SER A 167 7.94 -36.37 -7.43
N LEU A 168 8.85 -35.42 -7.17
CA LEU A 168 8.55 -33.98 -7.11
C LEU A 168 8.49 -33.33 -8.50
N PHE A 169 8.71 -34.08 -9.59
CA PHE A 169 8.78 -33.58 -10.97
C PHE A 169 7.92 -34.41 -11.94
N HIS A 170 7.55 -33.80 -13.07
CA HIS A 170 7.14 -34.54 -14.28
C HIS A 170 8.35 -35.10 -15.04
N GLY A 171 9.51 -34.46 -14.88
CA GLY A 171 10.80 -34.87 -15.45
C GLY A 171 11.48 -33.72 -16.20
N ASN A 172 12.32 -34.06 -17.17
CA ASN A 172 12.99 -33.10 -18.04
C ASN A 172 12.80 -33.39 -19.55
N THR A 173 11.73 -34.12 -19.92
CA THR A 173 11.36 -34.36 -21.32
C THR A 173 10.90 -33.06 -21.96
N GLU A 174 11.60 -32.56 -22.98
CA GLU A 174 11.33 -31.24 -23.56
C GLU A 174 10.01 -31.17 -24.35
N ILE A 175 9.28 -30.05 -24.20
CA ILE A 175 8.00 -29.76 -24.88
C ILE A 175 8.14 -29.92 -26.40
N SER A 176 7.25 -30.71 -27.02
CA SER A 176 7.34 -31.09 -28.44
C SER A 176 6.26 -30.47 -29.33
N ASP A 177 5.05 -30.27 -28.83
CA ASP A 177 3.92 -29.65 -29.51
C ASP A 177 3.34 -28.48 -28.69
N TRP A 178 3.74 -27.28 -29.08
CA TRP A 178 3.28 -26.01 -28.51
C TRP A 178 1.80 -25.68 -28.78
N ASN A 179 1.04 -26.58 -29.42
CA ASN A 179 -0.41 -26.50 -29.57
C ASN A 179 -1.15 -27.51 -28.67
N ASN A 180 -0.43 -28.33 -27.90
CA ASN A 180 -1.00 -29.30 -26.98
C ASN A 180 -0.89 -28.78 -25.53
N ARG A 181 -2.03 -28.47 -24.91
CA ARG A 181 -2.10 -27.96 -23.53
C ARG A 181 -1.52 -28.93 -22.49
N TYR A 182 -1.59 -30.25 -22.73
CA TYR A 182 -0.91 -31.24 -21.90
C TYR A 182 0.60 -31.12 -22.05
N ASP A 183 1.12 -31.12 -23.29
CA ASP A 183 2.57 -31.09 -23.52
C ASP A 183 3.18 -29.79 -23.00
N VAL A 184 2.51 -28.65 -23.17
CA VAL A 184 2.96 -27.36 -22.65
C VAL A 184 2.91 -27.24 -21.13
N THR A 185 2.19 -28.11 -20.41
CA THR A 185 2.08 -28.01 -18.92
C THR A 185 2.59 -29.21 -18.12
N GLN A 186 2.92 -30.33 -18.78
CA GLN A 186 3.28 -31.58 -18.12
C GLN A 186 4.62 -32.14 -18.66
N ASN A 187 5.40 -31.29 -19.32
CA ASN A 187 6.72 -31.56 -19.90
C ASN A 187 7.57 -30.27 -19.87
N ALA A 188 8.88 -30.45 -19.95
CA ALA A 188 9.87 -29.44 -19.61
C ALA A 188 10.06 -28.32 -20.63
N LEU A 189 9.87 -27.08 -20.18
CA LEU A 189 10.39 -25.90 -20.84
C LEU A 189 11.93 -25.97 -20.90
N LEU A 190 12.52 -25.98 -22.11
CA LEU A 190 13.98 -25.94 -22.34
C LEU A 190 14.80 -27.01 -21.58
N SER A 191 14.22 -28.20 -21.38
CA SER A 191 14.81 -29.28 -20.55
C SER A 191 15.11 -28.90 -19.08
N LEU A 192 14.48 -27.85 -18.55
CA LEU A 192 14.46 -27.50 -17.13
C LEU A 192 13.59 -28.53 -16.37
N TRP A 193 13.94 -28.91 -15.15
CA TRP A 193 13.21 -29.98 -14.45
C TRP A 193 11.84 -29.47 -13.99
N ASP A 194 10.79 -29.96 -14.64
CA ASP A 194 9.40 -29.49 -14.53
C ASP A 194 8.74 -30.04 -13.26
N LEU A 195 8.23 -29.18 -12.40
CA LEU A 195 7.72 -29.55 -11.08
C LEU A 195 6.35 -30.23 -11.17
N ASN A 196 6.13 -31.23 -10.32
CA ASN A 196 4.85 -31.94 -10.19
C ASN A 196 3.87 -31.05 -9.42
N THR A 197 3.19 -30.15 -10.11
CA THR A 197 2.31 -29.10 -9.58
C THR A 197 0.99 -29.64 -9.00
N GLN A 198 0.60 -30.86 -9.37
CA GLN A 198 -0.45 -31.66 -8.72
C GLN A 198 -0.01 -32.18 -7.34
N SER A 199 1.30 -32.31 -7.08
CA SER A 199 1.81 -32.82 -5.80
C SER A 199 1.58 -31.82 -4.68
N LYS A 200 0.84 -32.25 -3.65
CA LYS A 200 0.64 -31.46 -2.43
C LYS A 200 1.94 -31.19 -1.66
N GLU A 201 2.97 -32.00 -1.82
CA GLU A 201 4.28 -31.69 -1.24
C GLU A 201 4.95 -30.52 -1.96
N VAL A 202 4.92 -30.51 -3.29
CA VAL A 202 5.44 -29.40 -4.12
C VAL A 202 4.66 -28.11 -3.82
N GLN A 203 3.33 -28.14 -3.86
CA GLN A 203 2.48 -26.98 -3.55
C GLN A 203 2.77 -26.40 -2.16
N ASN A 204 2.93 -27.25 -1.12
CA ASN A 204 3.24 -26.79 0.22
C ASN A 204 4.64 -26.18 0.31
N LYS A 205 5.68 -26.85 -0.20
CA LYS A 205 7.06 -26.34 -0.21
C LYS A 205 7.18 -24.98 -0.92
N LEU A 206 6.48 -24.81 -2.04
CA LEU A 206 6.44 -23.54 -2.78
C LEU A 206 5.67 -22.47 -2.00
N LYS A 207 4.56 -22.83 -1.34
CA LYS A 207 3.80 -21.92 -0.48
C LYS A 207 4.60 -21.45 0.74
N ASP A 208 5.38 -22.33 1.36
CA ASP A 208 6.29 -21.99 2.46
C ASP A 208 7.33 -20.95 2.02
N TYR A 209 7.89 -21.10 0.80
CA TYR A 209 8.80 -20.12 0.21
C TYR A 209 8.14 -18.76 -0.08
N LEU A 210 6.97 -18.74 -0.72
CA LEU A 210 6.22 -17.49 -0.93
C LEU A 210 5.88 -16.82 0.40
N SER A 211 5.56 -17.61 1.43
CA SER A 211 5.34 -17.11 2.78
C SER A 211 6.62 -16.53 3.40
N ASP A 212 7.80 -17.13 3.20
CA ASP A 212 9.08 -16.53 3.63
C ASP A 212 9.34 -15.19 2.92
N CYS A 213 9.01 -15.08 1.63
CA CYS A 213 9.13 -13.82 0.88
C CYS A 213 8.25 -12.71 1.48
N ILE A 214 6.96 -12.98 1.77
CA ILE A 214 6.08 -12.00 2.44
C ILE A 214 6.60 -11.65 3.83
N ASN A 215 7.01 -12.64 4.63
CA ASN A 215 7.59 -12.44 5.96
C ASN A 215 8.93 -11.65 5.94
N CYS A 216 9.57 -11.51 4.78
CA CYS A 216 10.74 -10.67 4.56
C CYS A 216 10.41 -9.25 4.07
N GLY A 217 9.15 -8.94 3.78
CA GLY A 217 8.69 -7.64 3.28
C GLY A 217 8.42 -7.57 1.77
N ALA A 218 8.20 -8.70 1.09
CA ALA A 218 7.60 -8.68 -0.24
C ALA A 218 6.10 -8.33 -0.16
N ASP A 219 5.63 -7.51 -1.09
CA ASP A 219 4.21 -7.12 -1.22
C ASP A 219 3.51 -7.83 -2.39
N GLY A 220 4.28 -8.44 -3.31
CA GLY A 220 3.73 -8.99 -4.55
C GLY A 220 4.61 -10.01 -5.26
N PHE A 221 4.03 -10.66 -6.29
CA PHE A 221 4.69 -11.72 -7.07
C PHE A 221 4.49 -11.58 -8.59
N ARG A 222 5.56 -11.82 -9.36
CA ARG A 222 5.51 -12.15 -10.79
C ARG A 222 5.79 -13.64 -10.93
N TYR A 223 4.80 -14.41 -11.37
CA TYR A 223 4.99 -15.84 -11.61
C TYR A 223 5.63 -16.05 -12.98
N ASP A 224 6.88 -16.50 -12.99
CA ASP A 224 7.61 -16.91 -14.18
C ASP A 224 6.91 -18.07 -14.88
N ALA A 225 6.95 -18.06 -16.23
CA ALA A 225 6.44 -19.16 -17.05
C ALA A 225 5.00 -19.63 -16.71
N ALA A 226 4.14 -18.80 -16.09
CA ALA A 226 2.87 -19.21 -15.48
C ALA A 226 1.91 -19.97 -16.44
N LYS A 227 2.02 -19.71 -17.76
CA LYS A 227 1.35 -20.51 -18.81
C LYS A 227 1.62 -22.02 -18.73
N HIS A 228 2.77 -22.42 -18.21
CA HIS A 228 3.23 -23.81 -18.14
C HIS A 228 2.69 -24.59 -16.93
N ILE A 229 1.95 -23.97 -16.00
CA ILE A 229 1.29 -24.70 -14.90
C ILE A 229 -0.20 -24.81 -15.17
N GLU A 230 -0.75 -26.02 -15.07
CA GLU A 230 -2.16 -26.33 -15.36
C GLU A 230 -3.17 -25.53 -14.54
N LEU A 231 -4.36 -25.33 -15.13
CA LEU A 231 -5.50 -24.72 -14.48
C LEU A 231 -6.43 -25.80 -13.88
N PRO A 232 -7.28 -25.46 -12.89
CA PRO A 232 -8.25 -26.40 -12.29
C PRO A 232 -9.22 -27.07 -13.28
N ASP A 233 -9.36 -26.53 -14.49
CA ASP A 233 -10.20 -27.02 -15.58
C ASP A 233 -9.41 -27.36 -16.86
N ASP A 234 -8.13 -27.75 -16.74
CA ASP A 234 -7.40 -28.48 -17.80
C ASP A 234 -7.72 -30.00 -17.73
N ASP A 235 -8.65 -30.45 -18.56
CA ASP A 235 -9.31 -31.77 -18.48
C ASP A 235 -8.34 -32.98 -18.42
N GLY A 236 -8.36 -33.69 -17.29
CA GLY A 236 -7.70 -34.98 -17.10
C GLY A 236 -6.31 -34.92 -16.43
N TYR A 237 -5.75 -33.73 -16.25
CA TYR A 237 -4.45 -33.48 -15.60
C TYR A 237 -4.46 -32.24 -14.68
N SER A 238 -5.60 -31.56 -14.52
CA SER A 238 -5.73 -30.37 -13.69
C SER A 238 -5.34 -30.54 -12.21
N SER A 239 -4.95 -29.43 -11.60
CA SER A 239 -4.66 -29.31 -10.17
C SER A 239 -5.38 -28.12 -9.53
N ASP A 240 -5.30 -28.04 -8.21
CA ASP A 240 -5.64 -26.85 -7.43
C ASP A 240 -4.39 -26.02 -7.07
N PHE A 241 -3.32 -26.08 -7.88
CA PHE A 241 -2.08 -25.33 -7.68
C PHE A 241 -2.36 -23.84 -7.57
N TRP A 242 -2.95 -23.20 -8.59
CA TRP A 242 -3.21 -21.77 -8.57
C TRP A 242 -4.12 -21.34 -7.40
N PRO A 243 -5.26 -22.00 -7.10
CA PRO A 243 -6.03 -21.74 -5.87
C PRO A 243 -5.24 -21.89 -4.56
N THR A 244 -4.26 -22.78 -4.49
CA THR A 244 -3.43 -23.02 -3.29
C THR A 244 -2.32 -21.98 -3.13
N ILE A 245 -1.68 -21.63 -4.25
CA ILE A 245 -0.51 -20.76 -4.35
C ILE A 245 -0.88 -19.28 -4.30
N LEU A 246 -1.92 -18.85 -5.04
CA LEU A 246 -2.40 -17.45 -5.04
C LEU A 246 -2.99 -17.03 -3.68
N ASN A 247 -3.40 -18.01 -2.87
CA ASN A 247 -3.85 -17.81 -1.49
C ASN A 247 -2.65 -17.59 -0.54
N ASN A 248 -1.91 -16.52 -0.78
CA ASN A 248 -0.85 -15.96 0.05
C ASN A 248 -1.16 -14.47 0.30
N GLU A 249 -0.52 -13.83 1.27
CA GLU A 249 -0.92 -12.49 1.76
C GLU A 249 -0.44 -11.31 0.88
N ALA A 250 0.09 -11.56 -0.34
CA ALA A 250 0.48 -10.51 -1.28
C ALA A 250 -0.69 -9.61 -1.72
N GLU A 251 -0.41 -8.32 -1.85
CA GLU A 251 -1.34 -7.30 -2.35
C GLU A 251 -1.56 -7.42 -3.87
N PHE A 252 -0.51 -7.75 -4.63
CA PHE A 252 -0.56 -7.84 -6.10
C PHE A 252 0.25 -9.02 -6.61
N GLN A 253 -0.38 -9.86 -7.42
CA GLN A 253 0.22 -11.07 -7.97
C GLN A 253 -0.13 -11.15 -9.45
N TYR A 254 0.81 -11.47 -10.34
CA TYR A 254 0.51 -11.58 -11.77
C TYR A 254 1.30 -12.69 -12.46
N GLY A 255 0.70 -13.29 -13.49
CA GLY A 255 1.31 -14.38 -14.25
C GLY A 255 1.94 -13.92 -15.55
N GLU A 256 3.11 -14.46 -15.87
CA GLU A 256 3.59 -14.45 -17.24
C GLU A 256 2.84 -15.48 -18.08
N ILE A 257 1.97 -14.98 -18.95
CA ILE A 257 1.30 -15.74 -19.99
C ILE A 257 1.63 -15.09 -21.33
N LEU A 258 2.66 -15.64 -21.99
CA LEU A 258 3.00 -15.26 -23.36
C LEU A 258 1.92 -15.82 -24.29
N GLN A 259 1.02 -14.92 -24.71
CA GLN A 259 -0.21 -15.20 -25.46
C GLN A 259 0.02 -15.99 -26.76
N ASP A 260 -0.78 -17.03 -26.96
CA ASP A 260 -0.85 -17.88 -28.16
C ASP A 260 -2.25 -18.55 -28.28
N SER A 261 -2.38 -19.60 -29.10
CA SER A 261 -3.63 -20.33 -29.33
C SER A 261 -4.13 -21.17 -28.13
N ILE A 262 -3.26 -21.51 -27.16
CA ILE A 262 -3.56 -22.38 -26.01
C ILE A 262 -3.16 -21.79 -24.65
N SER A 263 -2.67 -20.55 -24.64
CA SER A 263 -2.27 -19.77 -23.47
C SER A 263 -3.37 -19.54 -22.41
N ARG A 264 -4.64 -19.76 -22.76
CA ARG A 264 -5.80 -19.64 -21.87
C ARG A 264 -5.93 -18.29 -21.14
N ASP A 265 -5.49 -17.19 -21.77
CA ASP A 265 -5.52 -15.79 -21.26
C ASP A 265 -6.70 -15.47 -20.31
N SER A 266 -7.94 -15.69 -20.78
CA SER A 266 -9.17 -15.36 -20.04
C SER A 266 -9.40 -16.19 -18.77
N ALA A 267 -8.80 -17.38 -18.65
CA ALA A 267 -8.94 -18.24 -17.49
C ALA A 267 -7.91 -17.88 -16.41
N TYR A 268 -6.65 -17.63 -16.78
CA TYR A 268 -5.66 -17.04 -15.87
C TYR A 268 -6.10 -15.64 -15.42
N GLY A 269 -6.60 -14.81 -16.33
CA GLY A 269 -7.11 -13.45 -16.06
C GLY A 269 -8.30 -13.35 -15.10
N ALA A 270 -8.94 -14.49 -14.78
CA ALA A 270 -9.98 -14.62 -13.77
C ALA A 270 -9.45 -15.05 -12.38
N LEU A 271 -8.17 -15.43 -12.29
CA LEU A 271 -7.45 -15.80 -11.06
C LEU A 271 -6.46 -14.71 -10.64
N MET A 272 -5.73 -14.13 -11.60
CA MET A 272 -4.71 -13.10 -11.41
C MET A 272 -4.52 -12.25 -12.69
N PRO A 273 -4.05 -11.00 -12.58
CA PRO A 273 -3.57 -10.23 -13.72
C PRO A 273 -2.57 -10.98 -14.62
N VAL A 274 -2.59 -10.70 -15.92
CA VAL A 274 -1.79 -11.41 -16.94
C VAL A 274 -1.01 -10.46 -17.85
N THR A 275 0.12 -10.92 -18.40
CA THR A 275 0.94 -10.15 -19.34
C THR A 275 0.29 -9.99 -20.72
N ALA A 276 0.01 -8.77 -21.14
CA ALA A 276 -0.50 -8.45 -22.48
C ALA A 276 0.63 -8.44 -23.53
N SER A 277 1.27 -9.59 -23.79
CA SER A 277 2.44 -9.69 -24.67
C SER A 277 2.19 -9.20 -26.10
N ASN A 278 0.99 -9.45 -26.65
CA ASN A 278 0.58 -8.97 -27.98
C ASN A 278 0.37 -7.44 -28.01
N TYR A 279 0.06 -6.81 -26.87
CA TYR A 279 0.01 -5.35 -26.78
C TYR A 279 1.42 -4.76 -26.84
N GLY A 280 2.38 -5.35 -26.11
CA GLY A 280 3.78 -4.97 -26.19
C GLY A 280 4.31 -5.03 -27.63
N TYR A 281 4.04 -6.14 -28.34
CA TYR A 281 4.36 -6.24 -29.77
C TYR A 281 3.71 -5.14 -30.61
N LYS A 282 2.40 -4.88 -30.44
CA LYS A 282 1.69 -3.80 -31.15
C LYS A 282 2.36 -2.43 -30.94
N ILE A 283 2.75 -2.11 -29.70
CA ILE A 283 3.37 -0.82 -29.37
C ILE A 283 4.76 -0.70 -30.03
N ARG A 284 5.54 -1.78 -30.09
CA ARG A 284 6.84 -1.83 -30.78
C ARG A 284 6.70 -1.69 -32.31
N ASP A 285 5.71 -2.34 -32.92
CA ASP A 285 5.39 -2.15 -34.34
C ASP A 285 4.89 -0.72 -34.64
N ALA A 286 4.05 -0.16 -33.77
CA ALA A 286 3.49 1.18 -33.95
C ALA A 286 4.56 2.29 -33.93
N ILE A 287 5.61 2.17 -33.11
CA ILE A 287 6.75 3.12 -33.13
C ILE A 287 7.69 2.86 -34.31
N ALA A 288 7.92 1.60 -34.71
CA ALA A 288 8.71 1.25 -35.89
C ALA A 288 8.13 1.89 -37.17
N ASN A 289 6.79 1.93 -37.28
CA ASN A 289 6.06 2.51 -38.41
C ASN A 289 5.70 4.00 -38.24
N ASN A 290 6.11 4.67 -37.15
CA ASN A 290 5.74 6.06 -36.83
C ASN A 290 4.20 6.30 -36.88
N ASN A 291 3.45 5.39 -36.26
CA ASN A 291 2.01 5.22 -36.49
C ASN A 291 1.25 4.90 -35.19
N PHE A 292 1.23 5.85 -34.25
CA PHE A 292 0.42 5.77 -33.01
C PHE A 292 -1.07 6.05 -33.26
N ASN A 293 -1.69 5.24 -34.13
CA ASN A 293 -3.12 5.32 -34.41
C ASN A 293 -3.96 4.92 -33.19
N ALA A 294 -4.83 5.82 -32.72
CA ALA A 294 -5.67 5.65 -31.53
C ALA A 294 -6.62 4.46 -31.64
N GLU A 295 -7.26 4.27 -32.80
CA GLU A 295 -8.26 3.21 -33.02
C GLU A 295 -7.65 1.79 -32.91
N ASN A 296 -6.36 1.65 -33.28
CA ASN A 296 -5.59 0.42 -33.09
C ASN A 296 -5.05 0.30 -31.65
N ILE A 297 -4.47 1.38 -31.10
CA ILE A 297 -3.78 1.36 -29.79
C ILE A 297 -4.73 1.18 -28.61
N GLN A 298 -5.98 1.66 -28.70
CA GLN A 298 -6.98 1.46 -27.64
C GLN A 298 -7.23 -0.04 -27.32
N ASN A 299 -7.04 -0.94 -28.30
CA ASN A 299 -7.25 -2.37 -28.14
C ASN A 299 -5.96 -3.07 -27.68
N TYR A 300 -6.02 -3.73 -26.51
CA TYR A 300 -4.88 -4.47 -25.91
C TYR A 300 -4.58 -5.82 -26.58
N ASN A 301 -5.30 -6.25 -27.63
CA ASN A 301 -5.11 -7.56 -28.31
C ASN A 301 -5.20 -8.78 -27.35
N ILE A 302 -6.04 -8.70 -26.32
CA ILE A 302 -6.26 -9.76 -25.33
C ILE A 302 -7.73 -9.75 -24.87
N ASN A 303 -8.30 -10.92 -24.59
CA ASN A 303 -9.67 -11.08 -24.10
C ASN A 303 -9.71 -11.18 -22.56
N VAL A 304 -9.15 -10.16 -21.91
CA VAL A 304 -9.10 -10.02 -20.44
C VAL A 304 -9.46 -8.57 -20.10
N ALA A 305 -10.13 -8.34 -18.97
CA ALA A 305 -10.48 -6.99 -18.54
C ALA A 305 -9.20 -6.17 -18.25
N SER A 306 -9.16 -4.89 -18.62
CA SER A 306 -7.94 -4.08 -18.54
C SER A 306 -7.39 -3.95 -17.11
N ASN A 307 -8.25 -3.97 -16.09
CA ASN A 307 -7.87 -4.01 -14.67
C ASN A 307 -7.27 -5.36 -14.20
N SER A 308 -7.09 -6.32 -15.11
CA SER A 308 -6.41 -7.61 -14.90
C SER A 308 -5.29 -7.82 -15.94
N LEU A 309 -4.67 -6.72 -16.39
CA LEU A 309 -3.54 -6.73 -17.32
C LEU A 309 -2.30 -6.10 -16.72
N VAL A 310 -1.14 -6.75 -16.93
CA VAL A 310 0.17 -6.10 -16.88
C VAL A 310 0.61 -5.82 -18.32
N THR A 311 1.02 -4.58 -18.61
CA THR A 311 1.50 -4.16 -19.93
C THR A 311 2.96 -3.74 -19.89
N TRP A 312 3.65 -3.86 -21.01
CA TRP A 312 5.04 -3.39 -21.16
C TRP A 312 5.29 -2.82 -22.54
N VAL A 313 6.34 -2.00 -22.68
CA VAL A 313 6.93 -1.69 -23.99
C VAL A 313 7.74 -2.89 -24.49
N GLU A 314 8.43 -3.57 -23.58
CA GLU A 314 9.25 -4.76 -23.78
C GLU A 314 9.37 -5.56 -22.47
N SER A 315 9.41 -6.89 -22.55
CA SER A 315 9.93 -7.71 -21.44
C SER A 315 11.46 -7.77 -21.49
N HIS A 316 12.06 -8.32 -20.44
CA HIS A 316 13.48 -8.61 -20.43
C HIS A 316 13.87 -9.59 -21.56
N ASP A 317 13.07 -10.63 -21.80
CA ASP A 317 13.23 -11.58 -22.90
C ASP A 317 13.17 -10.90 -24.26
N ASN A 318 12.26 -9.94 -24.45
CA ASN A 318 12.17 -9.20 -25.71
C ASN A 318 13.48 -8.44 -26.00
N PHE A 319 14.13 -7.93 -24.95
CA PHE A 319 15.42 -7.25 -25.05
C PHE A 319 16.57 -8.22 -25.28
N THR A 320 16.61 -9.36 -24.58
CA THR A 320 17.69 -10.36 -24.66
C THR A 320 17.53 -11.40 -25.78
N SER A 321 16.41 -11.37 -26.52
CA SER A 321 16.16 -12.23 -27.67
C SER A 321 17.08 -11.91 -28.85
N ASP A 322 17.37 -12.92 -29.66
CA ASP A 322 18.07 -12.72 -30.93
C ASP A 322 17.22 -11.92 -31.94
N THR A 323 17.88 -11.39 -32.97
CA THR A 323 17.24 -10.55 -33.99
C THR A 323 16.40 -11.33 -35.02
N SER A 324 16.29 -12.65 -34.89
CA SER A 324 15.38 -13.51 -35.68
C SER A 324 14.08 -13.83 -34.93
N THR A 325 14.09 -13.66 -33.61
CA THR A 325 12.95 -13.90 -32.72
C THR A 325 11.86 -12.84 -32.92
N SER A 326 10.61 -13.27 -33.14
CA SER A 326 9.51 -12.34 -33.38
C SER A 326 9.28 -11.42 -32.17
N GLY A 327 9.36 -10.11 -32.41
CA GLY A 327 9.12 -9.12 -31.37
C GLY A 327 10.33 -8.74 -30.51
N TYR A 328 11.55 -9.14 -30.86
CA TYR A 328 12.78 -8.62 -30.23
C TYR A 328 12.78 -7.07 -30.20
N SER A 329 13.43 -6.46 -29.20
CA SER A 329 13.30 -5.02 -28.88
C SER A 329 14.62 -4.28 -28.64
N SER A 330 15.76 -4.97 -28.57
CA SER A 330 17.09 -4.37 -28.42
C SER A 330 17.44 -3.33 -29.51
N TRP A 331 16.81 -3.39 -30.67
CA TRP A 331 16.91 -2.37 -31.73
C TRP A 331 16.41 -0.99 -31.31
N MET A 332 15.48 -0.91 -30.36
CA MET A 332 14.91 0.36 -29.90
C MET A 332 15.96 1.21 -29.15
N ASN A 333 15.79 2.53 -29.23
CA ASN A 333 16.54 3.50 -28.44
C ASN A 333 15.66 4.23 -27.41
N ASP A 334 16.31 4.92 -26.48
CA ASP A 334 15.71 5.68 -25.38
C ASP A 334 14.56 6.60 -25.81
N TRP A 335 14.69 7.26 -26.96
CA TRP A 335 13.61 8.12 -27.48
C TRP A 335 12.37 7.29 -27.87
N GLN A 336 12.56 6.16 -28.56
CA GLN A 336 11.47 5.24 -28.92
C GLN A 336 10.84 4.61 -27.67
N LEU A 337 11.65 4.21 -26.69
CA LEU A 337 11.17 3.66 -25.42
C LEU A 337 10.31 4.66 -24.65
N LYS A 338 10.76 5.91 -24.51
CA LYS A 338 9.99 6.97 -23.84
C LYS A 338 8.69 7.30 -24.56
N MET A 339 8.70 7.32 -25.90
CA MET A 339 7.47 7.49 -26.69
C MET A 339 6.47 6.36 -26.46
N CYS A 340 6.93 5.11 -26.43
CA CYS A 340 6.08 3.95 -26.14
C CYS A 340 5.60 3.92 -24.68
N TRP A 341 6.45 4.32 -23.73
CA TRP A 341 6.08 4.42 -22.31
C TRP A 341 4.97 5.46 -22.10
N ALA A 342 5.10 6.63 -22.73
CA ALA A 342 4.07 7.66 -22.72
C ALA A 342 2.72 7.17 -23.27
N VAL A 343 2.71 6.22 -24.21
CA VAL A 343 1.47 5.57 -24.66
C VAL A 343 0.89 4.71 -23.55
N ILE A 344 1.65 3.74 -23.03
CA ILE A 344 1.07 2.70 -22.17
C ILE A 344 0.79 3.18 -20.75
N ALA A 345 1.64 4.02 -20.16
CA ALA A 345 1.48 4.44 -18.77
C ALA A 345 0.45 5.57 -18.60
N ALA A 346 0.10 6.29 -19.66
CA ALA A 346 -1.00 7.26 -19.62
C ALA A 346 -2.41 6.61 -19.71
N ARG A 347 -2.50 5.32 -20.07
CA ARG A 347 -3.74 4.54 -20.14
C ARG A 347 -4.37 4.30 -18.76
N SER A 348 -5.58 3.75 -18.78
CA SER A 348 -6.40 3.47 -17.61
C SER A 348 -6.58 1.97 -17.35
N ASN A 349 -6.54 1.62 -16.07
CA ASN A 349 -6.84 0.30 -15.48
C ASN A 349 -5.75 -0.77 -15.58
N GLU A 350 -4.99 -0.89 -16.68
CA GLU A 350 -3.84 -1.82 -16.75
C GLU A 350 -2.70 -1.38 -15.82
N THR A 351 -1.82 -2.29 -15.41
CA THR A 351 -0.59 -1.94 -14.66
C THR A 351 0.62 -1.97 -15.61
N PRO A 352 1.32 -0.84 -15.86
CA PRO A 352 2.45 -0.79 -16.78
C PRO A 352 3.78 -1.11 -16.07
N LEU A 353 4.60 -1.94 -16.71
CA LEU A 353 5.92 -2.39 -16.27
C LEU A 353 7.02 -1.71 -17.10
N PHE A 354 7.86 -0.90 -16.46
CA PHE A 354 9.02 -0.28 -17.08
C PHE A 354 10.23 -1.22 -17.00
N PHE A 355 10.84 -1.56 -18.13
CA PHE A 355 12.04 -2.39 -18.14
C PHE A 355 13.32 -1.55 -17.98
N SER A 356 14.05 -1.75 -16.88
CA SER A 356 15.38 -1.13 -16.71
C SER A 356 16.43 -1.90 -17.51
N ARG A 357 16.81 -1.36 -18.67
CA ARG A 357 17.92 -1.89 -19.48
C ARG A 357 19.27 -1.73 -18.76
N PRO A 358 20.25 -2.62 -19.01
CA PRO A 358 21.65 -2.38 -18.70
C PRO A 358 22.17 -1.05 -19.27
N VAL A 359 23.19 -0.47 -18.64
CA VAL A 359 23.85 0.74 -19.16
C VAL A 359 24.42 0.45 -20.56
N GLY A 360 24.20 1.37 -21.51
CA GLY A 360 24.59 1.20 -22.91
C GLY A 360 23.64 0.33 -23.76
N GLY A 361 22.63 -0.31 -23.16
CA GLY A 361 21.70 -1.22 -23.85
C GLY A 361 20.72 -0.53 -24.80
N GLY A 362 20.83 -0.80 -26.10
CA GLY A 362 19.91 -0.33 -27.14
C GLY A 362 20.54 -0.15 -28.51
N ASN A 363 19.79 0.37 -29.48
CA ASN A 363 20.24 0.57 -30.87
C ASN A 363 20.76 -0.73 -31.55
N GLY A 364 20.30 -1.90 -31.10
CA GLY A 364 20.74 -3.22 -31.55
C GLY A 364 21.78 -3.90 -30.65
N ILE A 365 22.22 -3.25 -29.57
CA ILE A 365 23.15 -3.79 -28.58
C ILE A 365 22.36 -4.22 -27.33
N MET A 366 22.54 -5.46 -26.90
CA MET A 366 21.94 -5.96 -25.64
C MET A 366 22.82 -5.58 -24.44
N PHE A 367 24.11 -5.93 -24.51
CA PHE A 367 25.06 -5.73 -23.42
C PHE A 367 26.32 -5.05 -23.97
N THR A 368 26.71 -3.91 -23.39
CA THR A 368 28.05 -3.32 -23.60
C THR A 368 29.06 -3.80 -22.56
N GLU A 369 28.58 -4.41 -21.47
CA GLU A 369 29.33 -4.77 -20.25
C GLU A 369 30.01 -3.54 -19.59
N GLU A 370 29.45 -2.34 -19.77
CA GLU A 370 29.79 -1.12 -19.00
C GLU A 370 29.33 -1.21 -17.53
N THR A 371 28.38 -2.11 -17.26
CA THR A 371 27.86 -2.52 -15.95
C THR A 371 27.74 -4.04 -15.97
N GLN A 372 27.60 -4.65 -14.79
CA GLN A 372 27.38 -6.08 -14.61
C GLN A 372 26.10 -6.36 -13.81
N ILE A 373 25.69 -7.62 -13.74
CA ILE A 373 24.63 -8.10 -12.84
C ILE A 373 24.99 -7.72 -11.39
N GLY A 374 23.99 -7.22 -10.68
CA GLY A 374 24.14 -6.60 -9.37
C GLY A 374 24.18 -5.06 -9.43
N ASP A 375 24.69 -4.47 -10.51
CA ASP A 375 24.74 -3.01 -10.73
C ASP A 375 23.36 -2.44 -11.10
N LYS A 376 23.32 -1.11 -11.23
CA LYS A 376 22.15 -0.37 -11.69
C LYS A 376 22.09 -0.31 -13.22
N GLY A 377 20.89 -0.45 -13.78
CA GLY A 377 20.60 -0.16 -15.18
C GLY A 377 20.68 1.33 -15.53
N SER A 378 20.35 1.66 -16.78
CA SER A 378 20.42 3.03 -17.29
C SER A 378 19.46 3.98 -16.55
N ASP A 379 19.82 5.25 -16.43
CA ASP A 379 19.02 6.29 -15.76
C ASP A 379 17.69 6.63 -16.47
N LEU A 380 17.34 5.91 -17.55
CA LEU A 380 16.10 6.13 -18.32
C LEU A 380 14.83 5.97 -17.46
N PHE A 381 14.87 5.13 -16.41
CA PHE A 381 13.75 4.97 -15.46
C PHE A 381 13.36 6.28 -14.76
N LYS A 382 14.32 7.20 -14.59
CA LYS A 382 14.12 8.51 -13.96
C LYS A 382 14.36 9.68 -14.94
N ASP A 383 14.28 9.42 -16.24
CA ASP A 383 14.25 10.48 -17.24
C ASP A 383 12.99 11.35 -17.05
N LYS A 384 13.12 12.66 -17.16
CA LYS A 384 12.03 13.62 -16.88
C LYS A 384 10.73 13.35 -17.65
N GLU A 385 10.79 12.77 -18.87
CA GLU A 385 9.59 12.38 -19.61
C GLU A 385 8.94 11.12 -19.05
N VAL A 386 9.72 10.17 -18.53
CA VAL A 386 9.22 8.97 -17.83
C VAL A 386 8.60 9.37 -16.49
N VAL A 387 9.31 10.18 -15.70
CA VAL A 387 8.82 10.70 -14.41
C VAL A 387 7.52 11.48 -14.58
N ALA A 388 7.43 12.38 -15.56
CA ALA A 388 6.21 13.15 -15.81
C ALA A 388 5.01 12.26 -16.15
N VAL A 389 5.22 11.19 -16.94
CA VAL A 389 4.16 10.22 -17.29
C VAL A 389 3.77 9.34 -16.09
N ASN A 390 4.72 8.90 -15.26
CA ASN A 390 4.42 8.13 -14.05
C ASN A 390 3.62 8.99 -13.05
N LYS A 391 4.07 10.22 -12.82
CA LYS A 391 3.39 11.24 -11.99
C LYS A 391 1.99 11.53 -12.52
N PHE A 392 1.81 11.66 -13.84
CA PHE A 392 0.50 11.77 -14.48
C PHE A 392 -0.38 10.55 -14.23
N ARG A 393 0.15 9.33 -14.37
CA ARG A 393 -0.61 8.10 -14.16
C ARG A 393 -1.21 8.05 -12.75
N ASN A 394 -0.36 8.28 -11.74
CA ASN A 394 -0.76 8.31 -10.33
C ASN A 394 -1.83 9.38 -10.09
N ALA A 395 -1.67 10.56 -10.71
CA ALA A 395 -2.61 11.67 -10.64
C ALA A 395 -3.96 11.43 -11.36
N MET A 396 -4.07 10.37 -12.15
CA MET A 396 -5.26 10.00 -12.94
C MET A 396 -5.88 8.66 -12.50
N VAL A 397 -5.53 8.13 -11.32
CA VAL A 397 -6.18 6.93 -10.76
C VAL A 397 -7.70 7.14 -10.66
N GLY A 398 -8.45 6.16 -11.17
CA GLY A 398 -9.91 6.21 -11.28
C GLY A 398 -10.48 6.99 -12.48
N GLU A 399 -9.68 7.77 -13.22
CA GLU A 399 -10.17 8.55 -14.36
C GLU A 399 -10.29 7.73 -15.66
N SER A 400 -11.45 7.83 -16.33
CA SER A 400 -11.70 7.24 -17.65
C SER A 400 -10.79 7.80 -18.73
N GLU A 401 -10.41 7.01 -19.72
CA GLU A 401 -9.59 7.46 -20.85
C GLU A 401 -10.38 7.85 -22.12
N TYR A 402 -9.78 8.73 -22.94
CA TYR A 402 -10.19 8.97 -24.31
C TYR A 402 -8.96 9.20 -25.21
N LEU A 403 -8.77 8.33 -26.21
CA LEU A 403 -7.64 8.36 -27.13
C LEU A 403 -8.06 8.95 -28.49
N LYS A 404 -7.27 9.86 -29.04
CA LYS A 404 -7.49 10.48 -30.37
C LYS A 404 -6.18 10.88 -31.05
N ASN A 405 -6.18 11.01 -32.37
CA ASN A 405 -5.03 11.54 -33.12
C ASN A 405 -5.21 13.00 -33.52
N TYR A 406 -4.10 13.73 -33.64
CA TYR A 406 -4.08 15.13 -34.08
C TYR A 406 -3.25 15.32 -35.37
N GLN A 407 -3.94 15.65 -36.46
CA GLN A 407 -3.31 15.90 -37.78
C GLN A 407 -2.38 14.76 -38.24
N GLY A 408 -2.85 13.51 -38.13
CA GLY A 408 -2.13 12.29 -38.52
C GLY A 408 -1.86 11.34 -37.35
N ASN A 409 -1.60 10.07 -37.65
CA ASN A 409 -1.38 9.02 -36.65
C ASN A 409 -0.05 9.18 -35.87
N ASN A 410 0.83 10.08 -36.29
CA ASN A 410 2.11 10.36 -35.62
C ASN A 410 2.01 11.41 -34.49
N CYS A 411 0.80 11.86 -34.16
CA CYS A 411 0.53 12.56 -32.91
C CYS A 411 -0.69 11.94 -32.22
N LEU A 412 -0.47 11.33 -31.05
CA LEU A 412 -1.50 10.74 -30.20
C LEU A 412 -1.80 11.68 -29.02
N ILE A 413 -3.06 11.80 -28.66
CA ILE A 413 -3.55 12.52 -27.48
C ILE A 413 -4.35 11.53 -26.63
N ILE A 414 -4.01 11.43 -25.36
CA ILE A 414 -4.68 10.57 -24.37
C ILE A 414 -5.22 11.50 -23.28
N GLU A 415 -6.54 11.67 -23.23
CA GLU A 415 -7.22 12.46 -22.19
C GLU A 415 -7.66 11.53 -21.04
N ARG A 416 -7.58 12.02 -19.80
CA ARG A 416 -8.00 11.31 -18.59
C ARG A 416 -9.03 12.15 -17.84
N GLY A 417 -10.26 11.67 -17.87
CA GLY A 417 -11.45 12.36 -17.40
C GLY A 417 -11.54 13.78 -17.98
N ASN A 418 -11.72 14.75 -17.09
CA ASN A 418 -11.54 16.17 -17.37
C ASN A 418 -10.29 16.77 -16.68
N LYS A 419 -9.40 15.92 -16.15
CA LYS A 419 -8.33 16.32 -15.22
C LYS A 419 -6.96 16.44 -15.85
N GLY A 420 -6.67 15.65 -16.88
CA GLY A 420 -5.36 15.67 -17.52
C GLY A 420 -5.31 15.14 -18.95
N VAL A 421 -4.22 15.47 -19.64
CA VAL A 421 -3.93 15.06 -21.03
C VAL A 421 -2.44 14.75 -21.20
N VAL A 422 -2.12 13.65 -21.87
CA VAL A 422 -0.78 13.38 -22.42
C VAL A 422 -0.82 13.50 -23.95
N ILE A 423 0.15 14.21 -24.52
CA ILE A 423 0.31 14.39 -25.96
C ILE A 423 1.67 13.82 -26.38
N ILE A 424 1.69 12.99 -27.42
CA ILE A 424 2.86 12.22 -27.84
C ILE A 424 3.09 12.51 -29.32
N ASN A 425 4.11 13.31 -29.66
CA ASN A 425 4.36 13.76 -31.02
C ASN A 425 5.63 13.11 -31.63
N LEU A 426 5.42 12.06 -32.41
CA LEU A 426 6.45 11.42 -33.24
C LEU A 426 6.76 12.19 -34.53
N GLY A 427 5.93 13.17 -34.87
CA GLY A 427 5.99 13.95 -36.10
C GLY A 427 6.85 15.22 -36.00
N GLN A 428 6.65 16.10 -36.98
CA GLN A 428 7.12 17.49 -36.93
C GLN A 428 6.37 18.28 -35.84
N GLU A 429 6.86 19.46 -35.47
CA GLU A 429 6.24 20.33 -34.47
C GLU A 429 4.74 20.59 -34.77
N LYS A 430 3.91 20.51 -33.72
CA LYS A 430 2.46 20.65 -33.78
C LYS A 430 2.00 21.82 -32.92
N ASN A 431 1.37 22.81 -33.56
CA ASN A 431 0.46 23.71 -32.87
C ASN A 431 -0.88 22.97 -32.71
N ILE A 432 -1.26 22.68 -31.47
CA ILE A 432 -2.50 22.00 -31.10
C ILE A 432 -3.64 23.03 -31.12
N ASP A 433 -4.73 22.69 -31.81
CA ASP A 433 -6.07 23.26 -31.67
C ASP A 433 -7.05 22.09 -31.89
N THR A 434 -7.57 21.54 -30.79
CA THR A 434 -8.47 20.39 -30.84
C THR A 434 -9.49 20.44 -29.72
N ASP A 435 -10.66 19.87 -29.95
CA ASP A 435 -11.74 19.83 -28.96
C ASP A 435 -11.34 18.84 -27.85
N THR A 436 -11.61 19.16 -26.58
CA THR A 436 -11.05 18.47 -25.40
C THR A 436 -12.09 18.27 -24.29
N ASN A 437 -11.91 17.22 -23.50
CA ASN A 437 -12.62 17.03 -22.23
C ASN A 437 -11.91 17.75 -21.05
N LEU A 438 -10.66 18.19 -21.21
CA LEU A 438 -9.88 18.85 -20.15
C LEU A 438 -10.56 20.13 -19.66
N ALA A 439 -10.75 20.25 -18.35
CA ALA A 439 -11.41 21.39 -17.71
C ALA A 439 -10.72 22.73 -18.05
N GLU A 440 -11.45 23.83 -18.00
CA GLU A 440 -10.92 25.13 -18.43
C GLU A 440 -9.72 25.61 -17.60
N GLY A 441 -8.87 26.41 -18.25
CA GLY A 441 -7.76 27.12 -17.64
C GLY A 441 -6.42 26.90 -18.34
N VAL A 442 -5.39 27.47 -17.73
CA VAL A 442 -3.99 27.35 -18.18
C VAL A 442 -3.36 26.11 -17.55
N TYR A 443 -2.53 25.41 -18.32
CA TYR A 443 -1.80 24.21 -17.91
C TYR A 443 -0.34 24.36 -18.33
N THR A 444 0.58 24.12 -17.40
CA THR A 444 2.01 24.02 -17.70
C THR A 444 2.34 22.57 -18.05
N ASP A 445 3.02 22.36 -19.18
CA ASP A 445 3.58 21.06 -19.52
C ASP A 445 4.69 20.67 -18.52
N GLN A 446 4.45 19.58 -17.79
CA GLN A 446 5.35 19.05 -16.77
C GLN A 446 6.70 18.55 -17.36
N VAL A 447 6.81 18.40 -18.68
CA VAL A 447 8.04 17.97 -19.39
C VAL A 447 8.93 19.13 -19.84
N SER A 448 8.34 20.21 -20.37
CA SER A 448 9.07 21.30 -21.04
C SER A 448 8.80 22.71 -20.52
N GLY A 449 7.83 22.88 -19.61
CA GLY A 449 7.36 24.19 -19.15
C GLY A 449 6.54 24.96 -20.19
N SER A 450 6.21 24.35 -21.33
CA SER A 450 5.39 24.98 -22.38
C SER A 450 3.95 25.17 -21.91
N ILE A 451 3.35 26.32 -22.22
CA ILE A 451 1.99 26.65 -21.77
C ILE A 451 0.94 26.14 -22.76
N PHE A 452 -0.09 25.50 -22.21
CA PHE A 452 -1.31 25.08 -22.88
C PHE A 452 -2.51 25.79 -22.24
N THR A 453 -3.60 25.94 -23.00
CA THR A 453 -4.86 26.52 -22.51
C THR A 453 -6.03 25.67 -22.99
N SER A 454 -6.85 25.21 -22.05
CA SER A 454 -8.20 24.72 -22.34
C SER A 454 -9.20 25.86 -22.16
N SER A 455 -9.98 26.16 -23.19
CA SER A 455 -11.05 27.16 -23.13
C SER A 455 -12.13 26.89 -24.17
N ASN A 456 -13.39 27.10 -23.81
CA ASN A 456 -14.58 26.85 -24.63
C ASN A 456 -14.63 25.41 -25.19
N GLY A 457 -14.10 24.44 -24.43
CA GLY A 457 -13.99 23.04 -24.84
C GLY A 457 -12.89 22.75 -25.86
N LYS A 458 -11.92 23.65 -26.06
CA LYS A 458 -10.75 23.47 -26.94
C LYS A 458 -9.44 23.54 -26.18
N LEU A 459 -8.57 22.56 -26.41
CA LEU A 459 -7.17 22.56 -26.00
C LEU A 459 -6.30 23.22 -27.07
N SER A 460 -5.46 24.16 -26.64
CA SER A 460 -4.51 24.88 -27.48
C SER A 460 -3.10 24.92 -26.85
N GLY A 461 -2.06 24.89 -27.68
CA GLY A 461 -0.65 24.95 -27.25
C GLY A 461 0.32 24.42 -28.31
N ASN A 462 1.58 24.19 -27.97
CA ASN A 462 2.64 23.74 -28.89
C ASN A 462 3.37 22.50 -28.36
N VAL A 463 3.48 21.45 -29.19
CA VAL A 463 4.33 20.28 -28.92
C VAL A 463 5.40 20.19 -30.00
N LYS A 464 6.67 20.24 -29.57
CA LYS A 464 7.85 20.14 -30.45
C LYS A 464 7.94 18.79 -31.16
N SER A 465 8.74 18.74 -32.22
CA SER A 465 8.99 17.50 -32.98
C SER A 465 9.73 16.48 -32.09
N GLY A 466 9.18 15.28 -31.97
CA GLY A 466 9.78 14.23 -31.14
C GLY A 466 9.64 14.45 -29.63
N ASN A 467 8.62 15.18 -29.17
CA ASN A 467 8.38 15.45 -27.75
C ASN A 467 7.07 14.84 -27.22
N ILE A 468 7.09 14.55 -25.92
CA ILE A 468 5.91 14.30 -25.09
C ILE A 468 5.57 15.60 -24.36
N ALA A 469 4.29 15.87 -24.15
CA ALA A 469 3.80 16.90 -23.24
C ALA A 469 2.77 16.29 -22.28
N VAL A 470 2.80 16.71 -21.02
CA VAL A 470 2.00 16.16 -19.92
C VAL A 470 1.30 17.29 -19.19
N LEU A 471 -0.04 17.29 -19.20
CA LEU A 471 -0.88 18.39 -18.74
C LEU A 471 -1.84 17.91 -17.64
N TYR A 472 -1.72 18.50 -16.45
CA TYR A 472 -2.68 18.45 -15.34
C TYR A 472 -2.31 19.56 -14.33
N LYS A 473 -3.07 19.71 -13.25
CA LYS A 473 -2.79 20.65 -12.15
C LYS A 473 -2.56 19.90 -10.84
N ASN A 474 -1.42 20.14 -10.19
CA ASN A 474 -1.01 19.45 -8.98
C ASN A 474 -1.30 20.31 -7.75
N LYS A 475 -2.11 19.79 -6.83
CA LYS A 475 -2.58 20.45 -5.60
C LYS A 475 -1.45 21.03 -4.72
N LEU A 476 -0.27 20.40 -4.71
CA LEU A 476 0.88 20.77 -3.89
C LEU A 476 1.99 21.50 -4.67
N LYS A 477 2.16 21.24 -5.98
CA LYS A 477 3.17 21.94 -6.81
C LYS A 477 2.66 23.26 -7.40
N ASP A 478 1.36 23.42 -7.59
CA ASP A 478 0.77 24.67 -8.10
C ASP A 478 0.52 25.72 -6.99
N THR A 479 0.96 25.49 -5.76
CA THR A 479 0.95 26.48 -4.67
C THR A 479 2.35 26.63 -4.05
N ALA A 480 2.57 27.71 -3.30
CA ALA A 480 3.76 27.84 -2.45
C ALA A 480 3.34 27.77 -0.97
N LYS A 481 4.12 27.08 -0.12
CA LYS A 481 3.83 26.98 1.33
C LYS A 481 4.92 27.71 2.11
N VAL A 482 4.51 28.69 2.90
CA VAL A 482 5.41 29.63 3.58
C VAL A 482 5.31 29.45 5.09
N TYR A 483 6.46 29.38 5.74
CA TYR A 483 6.62 29.07 7.14
C TYR A 483 7.34 30.21 7.88
N PHE A 484 6.98 30.40 9.15
CA PHE A 484 7.54 31.44 10.00
C PHE A 484 7.77 30.87 11.40
N LYS A 485 9.03 30.84 11.84
CA LYS A 485 9.37 30.47 13.21
C LYS A 485 9.22 31.69 14.12
N LYS A 486 8.11 31.73 14.84
CA LYS A 486 7.67 32.88 15.63
C LYS A 486 8.71 33.26 16.70
N PRO A 487 9.26 34.49 16.68
CA PRO A 487 10.09 34.99 17.76
C PRO A 487 9.37 34.87 19.11
N ARG A 488 10.13 34.65 20.19
CA ARG A 488 9.56 34.39 21.53
C ARG A 488 8.56 35.48 21.96
N ASP A 489 8.92 36.73 21.69
CA ASP A 489 8.24 37.92 22.21
C ASP A 489 7.13 38.45 21.27
N TRP A 490 6.86 37.77 20.15
CA TRP A 490 5.76 38.10 19.23
C TRP A 490 4.42 37.46 19.66
N ASN A 491 3.32 38.13 19.33
CA ASN A 491 1.96 37.55 19.31
C ASN A 491 1.79 36.57 18.13
N ASN A 492 0.61 35.96 18.00
CA ASN A 492 0.31 35.00 16.93
C ASN A 492 0.54 35.63 15.54
N PRO A 493 1.43 35.07 14.70
CA PRO A 493 1.87 35.72 13.48
C PRO A 493 0.82 35.72 12.37
N LYS A 494 0.79 36.82 11.62
CA LYS A 494 0.03 37.01 10.40
C LYS A 494 0.99 37.11 9.23
N ILE A 495 0.52 36.71 8.05
CA ILE A 495 1.21 36.85 6.78
C ILE A 495 0.44 37.82 5.89
N TYR A 496 1.12 38.86 5.43
CA TYR A 496 0.66 39.76 4.39
C TYR A 496 1.33 39.35 3.08
N VAL A 497 0.52 38.99 2.07
CA VAL A 497 0.98 38.47 0.78
C VAL A 497 0.55 39.43 -0.32
N TYR A 498 1.48 39.81 -1.20
CA TYR A 498 1.20 40.67 -2.34
C TYR A 498 2.05 40.29 -3.55
N ASP A 499 1.59 40.67 -4.74
CA ASP A 499 2.38 40.65 -5.97
C ASP A 499 2.43 42.07 -6.59
N ASN A 500 3.55 42.38 -7.23
CA ASN A 500 3.89 43.65 -7.89
C ASN A 500 4.17 43.42 -9.39
N SER A 501 3.44 42.50 -10.02
CA SER A 501 3.53 42.26 -11.46
C SER A 501 3.06 43.46 -12.29
N SER A 502 3.31 43.42 -13.59
CA SER A 502 3.10 44.54 -14.53
C SER A 502 1.65 44.98 -14.71
N GLU A 503 0.68 44.27 -14.13
CA GLU A 503 -0.75 44.61 -14.18
C GLU A 503 -1.22 45.45 -12.98
N GLY A 504 -0.44 45.49 -11.88
CA GLY A 504 -0.72 46.29 -10.69
C GLY A 504 -0.44 45.56 -9.37
N LEU A 505 -0.60 46.25 -8.25
CA LEU A 505 -0.47 45.69 -6.92
C LEU A 505 -1.65 44.73 -6.61
N LYS A 506 -1.34 43.45 -6.39
CA LYS A 506 -2.30 42.37 -6.13
C LYS A 506 -2.15 41.83 -4.70
N GLU A 507 -2.77 42.52 -3.75
CA GLU A 507 -2.83 42.13 -2.33
C GLU A 507 -3.78 40.93 -2.13
N LEU A 508 -3.37 39.93 -1.31
CA LEU A 508 -4.22 38.80 -0.96
C LEU A 508 -5.28 39.15 0.08
N ALA A 509 -4.91 40.01 1.02
CA ALA A 509 -5.78 40.64 2.01
C ALA A 509 -5.12 41.95 2.47
N ALA A 510 -5.93 42.96 2.80
CA ALA A 510 -5.43 44.24 3.30
C ALA A 510 -4.57 44.05 4.57
N TRP A 511 -3.56 44.90 4.75
CA TRP A 511 -2.71 44.92 5.96
C TRP A 511 -3.56 44.94 7.24
N PRO A 512 -3.31 44.08 8.25
CA PRO A 512 -2.10 43.28 8.49
C PRO A 512 -2.04 41.89 7.82
N GLY A 513 -2.96 41.57 6.90
CA GLY A 513 -3.00 40.26 6.25
C GLY A 513 -3.70 39.17 7.07
N ILE A 514 -3.37 37.92 6.79
CA ILE A 514 -4.11 36.72 7.24
C ILE A 514 -3.38 36.03 8.39
N GLN A 515 -4.12 35.51 9.38
CA GLN A 515 -3.55 34.73 10.48
C GLN A 515 -2.92 33.42 9.97
N MET A 516 -1.68 33.14 10.37
CA MET A 516 -1.02 31.87 10.02
C MET A 516 -1.48 30.71 10.90
N THR A 517 -1.48 29.49 10.34
CA THR A 517 -1.73 28.22 11.06
C THR A 517 -0.55 27.92 11.99
N TYR A 518 -0.78 27.22 13.11
CA TYR A 518 0.29 26.81 14.04
C TYR A 518 0.61 25.32 13.83
N GLU A 519 1.88 25.01 13.55
CA GLU A 519 2.35 23.65 13.20
C GLU A 519 3.01 22.90 14.38
N GLY A 520 3.29 23.59 15.49
CA GLY A 520 4.13 23.07 16.58
C GLY A 520 5.51 23.76 16.64
N ASP A 521 6.29 23.49 17.69
CA ASP A 521 7.69 23.96 17.88
C ASP A 521 7.99 25.44 17.50
N ALA A 522 7.00 26.31 17.74
CA ALA A 522 6.93 27.73 17.40
C ALA A 522 6.94 28.07 15.89
N ILE A 523 6.77 27.09 15.02
CA ILE A 523 6.57 27.25 13.57
C ILE A 523 5.09 27.48 13.27
N TYR A 524 4.83 28.37 12.33
CA TYR A 524 3.51 28.69 11.78
C TYR A 524 3.58 28.63 10.25
N SER A 525 2.52 28.19 9.56
CA SER A 525 2.49 28.11 8.09
C SER A 525 1.32 28.84 7.44
N TYR A 526 1.45 29.08 6.13
CA TYR A 526 0.39 29.52 5.25
C TYR A 526 0.66 29.08 3.79
N THR A 527 -0.35 28.49 3.13
CA THR A 527 -0.29 28.12 1.71
C THR A 527 -0.87 29.24 0.84
N LEU A 528 -0.11 29.72 -0.14
CA LEU A 528 -0.54 30.76 -1.07
C LEU A 528 -1.52 30.19 -2.11
N PRO A 529 -2.54 30.97 -2.56
CA PRO A 529 -3.42 30.53 -3.64
C PRO A 529 -2.69 30.31 -4.97
N GLU A 530 -3.19 29.37 -5.77
CA GLU A 530 -2.59 28.89 -7.03
C GLU A 530 -2.28 29.97 -8.08
N ASN A 531 -2.98 31.11 -8.00
CA ASN A 531 -2.85 32.23 -8.93
C ASN A 531 -1.71 33.21 -8.57
N TYR A 532 -0.80 32.82 -7.68
CA TYR A 532 0.45 33.52 -7.38
C TYR A 532 1.64 32.67 -7.84
N ASP A 533 2.00 32.78 -9.13
CA ASP A 533 3.22 32.15 -9.67
C ASP A 533 4.49 32.68 -9.00
N LYS A 534 4.41 33.94 -8.52
CA LYS A 534 5.40 34.61 -7.68
C LYS A 534 4.69 35.55 -6.71
N ALA A 535 5.24 35.72 -5.51
CA ALA A 535 4.71 36.62 -4.49
C ALA A 535 5.83 37.22 -3.62
N LYS A 536 5.46 38.24 -2.84
CA LYS A 536 6.25 38.80 -1.75
C LYS A 536 5.46 38.74 -0.46
N VAL A 537 6.12 38.33 0.63
CA VAL A 537 5.49 38.07 1.93
C VAL A 537 6.10 38.91 3.05
N ILE A 538 5.26 39.38 3.97
CA ILE A 538 5.66 40.08 5.19
C ILE A 538 4.97 39.42 6.38
N PHE A 539 5.75 38.92 7.33
CA PHE A 539 5.27 38.39 8.60
C PHE A 539 5.10 39.52 9.60
N ASN A 540 4.05 39.51 10.41
CA ASN A 540 3.83 40.52 11.44
C ASN A 540 3.00 39.99 12.62
N ASP A 541 2.97 40.71 13.74
CA ASP A 541 2.15 40.40 14.92
C ASP A 541 1.30 41.59 15.40
N ASP A 542 0.87 42.43 14.45
CA ASP A 542 0.34 43.80 14.63
C ASP A 542 1.31 44.83 15.23
N ASN A 543 2.38 44.41 15.92
CA ASN A 543 3.29 45.29 16.67
C ASN A 543 4.69 45.36 16.02
N SER A 544 5.17 44.23 15.53
CA SER A 544 6.44 44.00 14.85
C SER A 544 6.18 43.47 13.44
N GLN A 545 7.14 43.64 12.53
CA GLN A 545 7.09 43.02 11.20
C GLN A 545 8.48 42.60 10.70
N ILE A 546 8.51 41.58 9.84
CA ILE A 546 9.67 41.00 9.17
C ILE A 546 9.29 40.77 7.69
N PRO A 547 9.98 41.37 6.72
CA PRO A 547 11.05 42.37 6.85
C PRO A 547 10.64 43.66 7.60
N GLU A 548 11.62 44.48 7.97
CA GLU A 548 11.38 45.74 8.69
C GLU A 548 10.45 46.70 7.92
N ALA A 549 9.77 47.60 8.63
CA ALA A 549 8.87 48.57 7.99
C ALA A 549 9.58 49.40 6.89
N ASN A 550 8.93 49.49 5.72
CA ASN A 550 9.47 50.09 4.48
C ASN A 550 10.59 49.30 3.78
N LYS A 551 10.85 48.04 4.17
CA LYS A 551 11.55 47.07 3.32
C LYS A 551 10.56 46.40 2.39
N GLU A 552 11.07 45.82 1.30
CA GLU A 552 10.29 44.95 0.44
C GLU A 552 10.11 43.56 1.08
N GLY A 553 8.95 42.92 0.87
CA GLY A 553 8.65 41.58 1.37
C GLY A 553 9.53 40.48 0.77
N LEU A 554 9.66 39.39 1.51
CA LEU A 554 10.47 38.22 1.17
C LEU A 554 9.87 37.51 -0.05
N GLU A 555 10.72 37.16 -1.00
CA GLU A 555 10.30 36.64 -2.30
C GLU A 555 10.05 35.12 -2.24
N VAL A 556 8.90 34.69 -2.77
CA VAL A 556 8.47 33.28 -2.80
C VAL A 556 7.96 32.96 -4.20
N ILE A 557 8.36 31.80 -4.74
CA ILE A 557 7.95 31.28 -6.04
C ILE A 557 7.01 30.08 -5.85
N LYS A 558 6.06 29.90 -6.77
CA LYS A 558 5.14 28.76 -6.80
C LYS A 558 5.89 27.42 -6.83
N GLY A 559 5.41 26.46 -6.04
CA GLY A 559 6.07 25.18 -5.79
C GLY A 559 7.14 25.20 -4.69
N GLU A 560 7.58 26.37 -4.21
CA GLU A 560 8.56 26.43 -3.12
C GLU A 560 7.92 26.21 -1.74
N LYS A 561 8.64 25.51 -0.86
CA LYS A 561 8.40 25.47 0.59
C LYS A 561 9.49 26.31 1.25
N MET A 562 9.12 27.44 1.86
CA MET A 562 10.09 28.44 2.34
C MET A 562 9.85 28.81 3.80
N ILE A 563 10.90 28.83 4.63
CA ILE A 563 10.84 29.24 6.05
C ILE A 563 11.63 30.51 6.30
N TYR A 564 11.10 31.35 7.20
CA TYR A 564 11.89 32.32 7.95
C TYR A 564 12.26 31.77 9.33
N ASP A 565 13.56 31.62 9.60
CA ASP A 565 14.11 31.31 10.92
C ASP A 565 15.29 32.24 11.22
N ASN A 566 15.22 32.93 12.36
CA ASN A 566 16.31 33.67 12.99
C ASN A 566 17.18 34.52 12.02
N GLY A 567 16.55 35.35 11.19
CA GLY A 567 17.24 36.25 10.24
C GLY A 567 17.43 35.69 8.84
N THR A 568 17.21 34.37 8.64
CA THR A 568 17.39 33.69 7.35
C THR A 568 16.03 33.38 6.73
N PHE A 569 15.91 33.61 5.41
CA PHE A 569 14.80 33.09 4.60
C PHE A 569 15.36 32.10 3.57
N GLY A 570 14.75 30.93 3.44
CA GLY A 570 15.24 29.87 2.55
C GLY A 570 14.36 28.63 2.56
N GLU A 571 14.78 27.61 1.82
CA GLU A 571 14.07 26.34 1.67
C GLU A 571 13.77 25.70 3.03
N TYR A 572 12.50 25.33 3.25
CA TYR A 572 12.06 24.62 4.43
C TYR A 572 12.07 23.11 4.19
N LYS A 573 12.81 22.39 5.03
CA LYS A 573 13.05 20.94 4.92
C LYS A 573 12.34 20.16 6.03
N GLY A 574 11.18 20.67 6.44
CA GLY A 574 10.46 20.24 7.63
C GLY A 574 11.17 20.61 8.93
N SER A 575 10.48 20.37 10.04
CA SER A 575 11.09 20.29 11.36
C SER A 575 11.33 18.82 11.71
N LYS A 576 12.43 18.47 12.41
CA LYS A 576 12.76 17.05 12.62
C LYS A 576 11.71 16.36 13.50
N LEU A 577 10.90 15.49 12.89
CA LEU A 577 9.94 14.64 13.59
C LEU A 577 10.65 13.75 14.63
N GLU A 578 10.14 13.74 15.86
CA GLU A 578 10.76 13.04 16.99
C GLU A 578 9.73 12.63 18.05
N VAL A 579 9.67 11.32 18.35
CA VAL A 579 8.84 10.78 19.45
C VAL A 579 9.51 11.11 20.81
N LYS A 580 9.18 12.28 21.37
CA LYS A 580 9.65 12.75 22.67
C LYS A 580 9.34 11.75 23.78
N ASP A 581 8.12 11.26 23.85
CA ASP A 581 7.62 10.33 24.88
C ASP A 581 6.92 9.13 24.22
N PHE A 582 7.20 7.93 24.73
CA PHE A 582 6.44 6.72 24.46
C PHE A 582 6.48 5.89 25.74
N SER A 583 5.32 5.66 26.34
CA SER A 583 5.19 5.16 27.70
C SER A 583 3.90 4.35 27.92
N SER A 584 3.93 3.47 28.91
CA SER A 584 2.78 2.69 29.40
C SER A 584 2.28 3.23 30.75
N ASN A 585 1.00 3.03 31.06
CA ASN A 585 0.41 3.40 32.36
C ASN A 585 0.84 2.50 33.54
N VAL A 586 1.51 1.37 33.27
CA VAL A 586 2.05 0.42 34.24
C VAL A 586 3.42 -0.06 33.79
N GLU A 587 4.30 -0.41 34.73
CA GLU A 587 5.64 -0.93 34.45
C GLU A 587 5.61 -2.43 34.07
N SER A 588 6.60 -2.87 33.30
CA SER A 588 6.83 -4.28 32.96
C SER A 588 7.51 -5.01 34.14
N PRO A 589 7.17 -6.29 34.45
CA PRO A 589 6.22 -7.16 33.77
C PRO A 589 4.77 -6.99 34.26
N GLN A 590 3.80 -7.52 33.50
CA GLN A 590 2.39 -7.64 33.92
C GLN A 590 1.86 -9.08 33.74
N SER A 591 0.70 -9.36 34.33
CA SER A 591 -0.03 -10.63 34.15
C SER A 591 -0.86 -10.62 32.87
N LEU A 592 -1.05 -11.79 32.26
CA LEU A 592 -1.99 -11.97 31.15
C LEU A 592 -3.41 -11.42 31.47
N GLY A 593 -4.10 -10.86 30.47
CA GLY A 593 -5.44 -10.29 30.64
C GLY A 593 -5.51 -8.94 31.36
N LYS A 594 -4.36 -8.36 31.76
CA LYS A 594 -4.28 -6.99 32.27
C LYS A 594 -4.43 -5.98 31.13
N GLU A 595 -5.31 -4.98 31.31
CA GLU A 595 -5.36 -3.80 30.45
C GLU A 595 -4.18 -2.86 30.75
N ILE A 596 -3.47 -2.50 29.69
CA ILE A 596 -2.30 -1.61 29.62
C ILE A 596 -2.66 -0.49 28.66
N ILE A 597 -2.42 0.76 29.05
CA ILE A 597 -2.65 1.93 28.19
C ILE A 597 -1.29 2.42 27.70
N LEU A 598 -1.10 2.43 26.38
CA LEU A 598 0.08 2.98 25.72
C LEU A 598 -0.18 4.44 25.36
N SER A 599 0.85 5.27 25.41
CA SER A 599 0.75 6.71 25.20
C SER A 599 2.00 7.23 24.50
N ALA A 600 1.82 8.09 23.50
CA ALA A 600 2.91 8.70 22.76
C ALA A 600 2.78 10.23 22.70
N LYS A 601 3.92 10.91 22.57
CA LYS A 601 3.99 12.35 22.25
C LYS A 601 5.15 12.58 21.29
N ALA A 602 4.85 13.06 20.10
CA ALA A 602 5.84 13.54 19.16
C ALA A 602 5.82 15.07 19.05
N THR A 603 6.93 15.63 18.57
CA THR A 603 6.99 17.00 18.02
C THR A 603 7.84 16.99 16.75
N GLY A 604 7.85 18.10 16.03
CA GLY A 604 8.40 18.18 14.68
C GLY A 604 7.50 17.51 13.64
N GLY A 605 8.02 17.34 12.42
CA GLY A 605 7.26 16.93 11.24
C GLY A 605 6.43 18.06 10.64
N GLU A 606 5.59 17.70 9.68
CA GLU A 606 4.69 18.59 8.95
C GLU A 606 3.20 18.31 9.22
N GLY A 607 2.47 19.36 9.58
CA GLY A 607 1.00 19.32 9.73
C GLY A 607 0.51 18.40 10.85
N GLN A 608 -0.65 17.78 10.65
CA GLN A 608 -1.29 16.91 11.65
C GLN A 608 -0.62 15.52 11.73
N LEU A 609 0.11 15.30 12.81
CA LEU A 609 0.75 14.01 13.10
C LEU A 609 -0.25 12.88 13.37
N GLU A 610 -0.03 11.74 12.72
CA GLU A 610 -0.74 10.48 12.92
C GLU A 610 0.10 9.47 13.70
N TYR A 611 -0.55 8.67 14.54
CA TYR A 611 0.05 7.68 15.43
C TYR A 611 -0.48 6.28 15.08
N LYS A 612 0.44 5.34 14.86
CA LYS A 612 0.16 3.91 14.67
C LYS A 612 0.78 3.13 15.82
N PHE A 613 -0.03 2.36 16.54
CA PHE A 613 0.42 1.54 17.66
C PHE A 613 0.40 0.07 17.28
N SER A 614 1.51 -0.62 17.54
CA SER A 614 1.68 -2.03 17.21
C SER A 614 2.42 -2.78 18.34
N ILE A 615 2.26 -4.10 18.36
CA ILE A 615 2.98 -4.99 19.26
C ILE A 615 3.57 -6.16 18.48
N SER A 616 4.66 -6.74 18.97
CA SER A 616 5.31 -7.87 18.30
C SER A 616 5.95 -8.80 19.33
N ASN A 617 5.63 -10.09 19.32
CA ASN A 617 6.20 -11.11 20.23
C ASN A 617 7.47 -11.78 19.69
N GLY A 618 8.05 -11.16 18.67
CA GLY A 618 9.25 -11.51 17.89
C GLY A 618 9.48 -10.40 16.88
N ILE A 619 10.50 -10.48 16.00
CA ILE A 619 10.77 -9.36 15.07
C ILE A 619 9.82 -9.35 13.86
N SER A 620 9.32 -10.51 13.42
CA SER A 620 8.52 -10.66 12.19
C SER A 620 6.99 -10.48 12.34
N ASN A 621 6.44 -10.64 13.55
CA ASN A 621 4.99 -10.80 13.73
C ASN A 621 4.33 -9.56 14.36
N ILE A 622 4.38 -8.44 13.64
CA ILE A 622 3.88 -7.14 14.11
C ILE A 622 2.34 -7.10 14.00
N LYS A 623 1.64 -7.17 15.12
CA LYS A 623 0.20 -6.95 15.23
C LYS A 623 -0.10 -5.46 15.45
N VAL A 624 -0.78 -4.83 14.50
CA VAL A 624 -1.31 -3.47 14.66
C VAL A 624 -2.46 -3.49 15.69
N LEU A 625 -2.38 -2.61 16.70
CA LEU A 625 -3.47 -2.35 17.66
C LEU A 625 -4.38 -1.22 17.19
N ASN A 626 -3.78 -0.20 16.58
CA ASN A 626 -4.46 0.96 16.01
C ASN A 626 -3.61 1.48 14.85
N ASP A 627 -4.19 1.58 13.65
CA ASP A 627 -3.48 2.14 12.50
C ASP A 627 -3.41 3.67 12.57
N TYR A 628 -2.78 4.29 11.58
CA TYR A 628 -2.56 5.73 11.51
C TYR A 628 -3.85 6.53 11.71
N SER A 629 -3.80 7.36 12.75
CA SER A 629 -4.89 8.24 13.15
C SER A 629 -4.36 9.29 14.13
N THR A 630 -5.13 10.34 14.40
CA THR A 630 -4.77 11.42 15.34
C THR A 630 -4.80 10.99 16.83
N VAL A 631 -4.98 9.70 17.11
CA VAL A 631 -5.19 9.14 18.45
C VAL A 631 -3.85 8.71 19.06
N SER A 632 -3.28 9.53 19.93
CA SER A 632 -1.95 9.31 20.53
C SER A 632 -1.92 8.42 21.79
N GLN A 633 -3.01 7.69 22.08
CA GLN A 633 -3.10 6.72 23.18
C GLN A 633 -3.99 5.53 22.81
N ILE A 634 -3.62 4.31 23.20
CA ILE A 634 -4.41 3.09 22.91
C ILE A 634 -4.46 2.14 24.11
N ASN A 635 -5.56 1.40 24.26
CA ASN A 635 -5.69 0.33 25.24
C ASN A 635 -5.26 -1.01 24.61
N TRP A 636 -4.47 -1.77 25.34
CA TRP A 636 -3.99 -3.10 24.97
C TRP A 636 -4.30 -4.11 26.08
N ILE A 637 -4.73 -5.32 25.69
CA ILE A 637 -4.76 -6.49 26.55
C ILE A 637 -3.96 -7.58 25.84
N ALA A 638 -2.99 -8.18 26.53
CA ALA A 638 -2.20 -9.28 25.98
C ALA A 638 -3.05 -10.56 25.82
N GLU A 639 -2.94 -11.20 24.67
CA GLU A 639 -3.68 -12.43 24.32
C GLU A 639 -2.90 -13.70 24.68
N SER A 640 -1.56 -13.63 24.66
CA SER A 640 -0.67 -14.68 25.15
C SER A 640 0.48 -14.08 25.98
N PRO A 641 1.12 -14.87 26.86
CA PRO A 641 2.34 -14.46 27.57
C PRO A 641 3.60 -14.56 26.71
N GLY A 642 4.65 -13.87 27.14
CA GLY A 642 5.90 -13.73 26.43
C GLY A 642 6.46 -12.30 26.54
N ARG A 643 7.57 -12.04 25.87
CA ARG A 643 8.09 -10.68 25.70
C ARG A 643 7.52 -10.08 24.43
N TYR A 644 7.01 -8.87 24.57
CA TYR A 644 6.54 -8.03 23.48
C TYR A 644 7.50 -6.87 23.29
N MET A 645 7.86 -6.61 22.04
CA MET A 645 8.17 -5.25 21.62
C MET A 645 6.84 -4.50 21.48
N LEU A 646 6.70 -3.39 22.17
CA LEU A 646 5.65 -2.41 21.92
C LEU A 646 6.25 -1.34 21.02
N LEU A 647 5.53 -0.92 19.99
CA LEU A 647 5.96 0.07 19.02
C LEU A 647 4.91 1.18 18.89
N VAL A 648 5.37 2.41 18.74
CA VAL A 648 4.61 3.49 18.13
C VAL A 648 5.39 4.01 16.92
N SER A 649 4.74 3.98 15.76
CA SER A 649 5.15 4.80 14.61
C SER A 649 4.39 6.12 14.67
N VAL A 650 5.09 7.22 14.38
CA VAL A 650 4.46 8.53 14.18
C VAL A 650 4.83 9.03 12.79
N LYS A 651 3.82 9.45 12.03
CA LYS A 651 3.93 9.90 10.64
C LYS A 651 3.35 11.30 10.50
N ASP A 652 3.93 12.12 9.63
CA ASP A 652 3.45 13.47 9.31
C ASP A 652 2.68 13.55 7.98
N GLU A 653 2.16 14.72 7.62
CA GLU A 653 1.36 14.93 6.39
C GLU A 653 2.16 14.71 5.09
N GLU A 654 3.48 14.75 5.13
CA GLU A 654 4.37 14.48 4.00
C GLU A 654 4.81 13.01 3.95
N GLY A 655 4.34 12.18 4.89
CA GLY A 655 4.67 10.76 4.98
C GLY A 655 5.98 10.45 5.72
N ASN A 656 6.65 11.43 6.33
CA ASN A 656 7.86 11.15 7.11
C ASN A 656 7.47 10.34 8.36
N GLU A 657 7.95 9.10 8.46
CA GLU A 657 7.74 8.24 9.64
C GLU A 657 8.96 8.25 10.58
N ILE A 658 8.70 8.24 11.89
CA ILE A 658 9.67 7.82 12.90
C ILE A 658 9.02 6.86 13.93
N SER A 659 9.72 5.75 14.18
CA SER A 659 9.32 4.74 15.16
C SER A 659 10.04 4.90 16.50
N LYS A 660 9.36 4.52 17.59
CA LYS A 660 9.94 4.33 18.93
C LYS A 660 9.35 3.08 19.57
N GLN A 661 10.19 2.34 20.29
CA GLN A 661 9.84 1.01 20.84
C GLN A 661 10.24 0.85 22.31
N MET A 662 9.61 -0.09 23.00
CA MET A 662 10.01 -0.57 24.34
C MET A 662 9.76 -2.08 24.50
N GLU A 663 10.57 -2.74 25.32
CA GLU A 663 10.32 -4.12 25.77
C GLU A 663 9.26 -4.15 26.88
N PHE A 664 8.33 -5.11 26.80
CA PHE A 664 7.29 -5.33 27.80
C PHE A 664 7.02 -6.83 27.99
N GLU A 665 7.08 -7.33 29.23
CA GLU A 665 6.98 -8.75 29.52
C GLU A 665 5.61 -9.10 30.13
N ILE A 666 4.94 -10.09 29.56
CA ILE A 666 3.65 -10.63 30.00
C ILE A 666 3.88 -12.06 30.49
N THR A 667 3.35 -12.40 31.67
CA THR A 667 3.63 -13.68 32.33
C THR A 667 2.40 -14.60 32.41
N GLU A 668 2.63 -15.92 32.32
CA GLU A 668 1.59 -16.98 32.36
C GLU A 668 0.90 -17.14 33.71
N LYS A 669 1.46 -16.58 34.79
CA LYS A 669 1.02 -16.87 36.16
C LYS A 669 0.85 -15.63 37.03
N PRO A 670 -0.29 -15.46 37.69
CA PRO A 670 -0.26 -15.21 39.12
C PRO A 670 0.24 -16.47 39.83
N GLU A 671 1.40 -16.43 40.48
CA GLU A 671 1.85 -17.56 41.30
C GLU A 671 1.07 -17.61 42.62
N ASN A 672 0.71 -18.84 43.05
CA ASN A 672 0.15 -19.17 44.37
C ASN A 672 -1.30 -18.77 44.69
N THR A 673 -2.16 -18.53 43.69
CA THR A 673 -3.60 -18.32 43.93
C THR A 673 -4.33 -19.65 44.21
N SER A 674 -5.02 -19.77 45.35
CA SER A 674 -5.84 -20.97 45.64
C SER A 674 -7.11 -21.00 44.79
N ILE A 675 -7.48 -22.16 44.25
CA ILE A 675 -8.68 -22.33 43.42
C ILE A 675 -9.61 -23.34 44.07
N ILE A 676 -10.84 -22.90 44.35
CA ILE A 676 -11.84 -23.67 45.08
C ILE A 676 -12.95 -24.03 44.12
N TYR A 677 -13.08 -25.31 43.80
CA TYR A 677 -14.21 -25.85 43.06
C TYR A 677 -15.26 -26.43 44.01
N PHE A 678 -16.53 -26.31 43.63
CA PHE A 678 -17.68 -26.78 44.40
C PHE A 678 -18.68 -27.43 43.44
N LYS A 679 -19.04 -28.69 43.69
CA LYS A 679 -20.22 -29.28 43.06
C LYS A 679 -21.48 -28.85 43.79
N LYS A 680 -22.26 -28.00 43.14
CA LYS A 680 -23.49 -27.41 43.68
C LYS A 680 -24.60 -28.46 43.72
N PRO A 681 -25.15 -28.79 44.91
CA PRO A 681 -26.27 -29.73 45.03
C PRO A 681 -27.42 -29.44 44.05
N SER A 682 -28.08 -30.49 43.56
CA SER A 682 -29.18 -30.36 42.60
C SER A 682 -30.41 -29.65 43.18
N ASN A 683 -30.56 -29.61 44.51
CA ASN A 683 -31.59 -28.88 45.24
C ASN A 683 -31.16 -27.46 45.68
N TRP A 684 -30.04 -26.93 45.18
CA TRP A 684 -29.57 -25.57 45.42
C TRP A 684 -29.78 -24.68 44.20
N ASN A 685 -30.31 -23.47 44.42
CA ASN A 685 -30.65 -22.53 43.35
C ASN A 685 -29.42 -21.83 42.73
N LYS A 686 -28.38 -21.60 43.52
CA LYS A 686 -27.13 -20.92 43.16
C LYS A 686 -25.94 -21.57 43.87
N ALA A 687 -24.73 -21.28 43.42
CA ALA A 687 -23.50 -21.57 44.14
C ALA A 687 -22.88 -20.25 44.60
N ARG A 688 -22.80 -20.03 45.91
CA ARG A 688 -22.11 -18.90 46.53
C ARG A 688 -21.02 -19.39 47.45
N ILE A 689 -20.03 -18.55 47.66
CA ILE A 689 -18.94 -18.75 48.61
C ILE A 689 -18.80 -17.51 49.48
N TYR A 690 -18.81 -17.70 50.79
CA TYR A 690 -18.48 -16.66 51.77
C TYR A 690 -17.14 -17.03 52.41
N ILE A 691 -16.27 -16.02 52.57
CA ILE A 691 -14.83 -16.17 52.79
C ILE A 691 -14.41 -15.22 53.91
N TYR A 692 -13.73 -15.77 54.89
CA TYR A 692 -13.17 -15.02 56.01
C TYR A 692 -11.80 -15.56 56.41
N ASP A 693 -11.04 -14.76 57.14
CA ASP A 693 -9.76 -15.14 57.75
C ASP A 693 -9.74 -14.57 59.17
N ASP A 694 -9.69 -15.48 60.13
CA ASP A 694 -9.72 -15.27 61.57
C ASP A 694 -8.37 -15.60 62.24
N SER A 695 -7.31 -15.80 61.45
CA SER A 695 -5.95 -16.08 61.97
C SER A 695 -5.22 -14.86 62.53
N GLY A 696 -5.76 -13.66 62.32
CA GLY A 696 -5.21 -12.39 62.81
C GLY A 696 -5.96 -11.76 63.98
N ASN A 697 -5.50 -10.60 64.45
CA ASN A 697 -6.14 -9.85 65.54
C ASN A 697 -7.49 -9.21 65.16
N GLU A 698 -7.79 -9.11 63.87
CA GLU A 698 -9.05 -8.58 63.33
C GLU A 698 -9.59 -9.57 62.28
N LEU A 699 -10.90 -9.81 62.30
CA LEU A 699 -11.58 -10.70 61.36
C LEU A 699 -11.64 -10.05 59.97
N LYS A 700 -10.92 -10.62 58.99
CA LYS A 700 -11.10 -10.25 57.58
C LYS A 700 -12.32 -10.98 57.02
N VAL A 701 -13.14 -10.30 56.23
CA VAL A 701 -14.27 -10.89 55.49
C VAL A 701 -14.26 -10.35 54.07
N LYS A 702 -14.38 -11.20 53.05
CA LYS A 702 -14.30 -10.75 51.65
C LYS A 702 -15.53 -9.95 51.22
N SER A 703 -16.71 -10.38 51.64
CA SER A 703 -18.00 -9.77 51.32
C SER A 703 -19.06 -10.16 52.37
N GLN A 704 -20.10 -9.34 52.55
CA GLN A 704 -21.17 -9.64 53.51
C GLN A 704 -21.96 -10.90 53.09
N TRP A 705 -22.52 -11.62 54.07
CA TRP A 705 -23.42 -12.74 53.83
C TRP A 705 -24.53 -12.36 52.84
N PRO A 706 -24.86 -13.17 51.80
CA PRO A 706 -24.46 -14.56 51.56
C PRO A 706 -23.13 -14.78 50.80
N GLY A 707 -22.24 -13.78 50.72
CA GLY A 707 -20.98 -13.91 49.99
C GLY A 707 -21.11 -13.79 48.47
N GLU A 708 -20.03 -14.09 47.75
CA GLU A 708 -19.94 -13.90 46.29
C GLU A 708 -20.50 -15.11 45.52
N GLU A 709 -20.97 -14.89 44.29
CA GLU A 709 -21.50 -15.96 43.44
C GLU A 709 -20.36 -16.62 42.64
N MET A 710 -20.26 -17.95 42.72
CA MET A 710 -19.19 -18.72 42.08
C MET A 710 -19.39 -18.80 40.56
N LYS A 711 -18.29 -18.82 39.80
CA LYS A 711 -18.34 -18.92 38.33
C LYS A 711 -18.70 -20.36 37.92
N TYR A 712 -19.67 -20.52 37.05
CA TYR A 712 -19.99 -21.84 36.46
C TYR A 712 -18.82 -22.36 35.61
N VAL A 713 -18.55 -23.67 35.70
CA VAL A 713 -17.54 -24.36 34.88
C VAL A 713 -18.23 -25.38 33.97
N SER A 714 -18.92 -26.37 34.55
CA SER A 714 -19.51 -27.48 33.81
C SER A 714 -20.49 -28.28 34.68
N GLU A 715 -21.69 -28.57 34.16
CA GLU A 715 -22.71 -29.40 34.82
C GLU A 715 -23.14 -28.86 36.21
N ASP A 716 -22.64 -29.45 37.29
CA ASP A 716 -22.85 -29.00 38.67
C ASP A 716 -21.63 -28.30 39.28
N LEU A 717 -20.50 -28.25 38.56
CA LEU A 717 -19.22 -27.71 39.02
C LEU A 717 -19.12 -26.20 38.82
N TYR A 718 -18.82 -25.50 39.91
CA TYR A 718 -18.54 -24.06 39.96
C TYR A 718 -17.15 -23.82 40.56
N MET A 719 -16.52 -22.70 40.24
CA MET A 719 -15.21 -22.31 40.74
C MET A 719 -15.20 -20.92 41.38
N TYR A 720 -14.29 -20.72 42.33
CA TYR A 720 -13.88 -19.43 42.84
C TYR A 720 -12.36 -19.37 42.96
N VAL A 721 -11.79 -18.18 42.79
CA VAL A 721 -10.35 -17.90 42.81
C VAL A 721 -10.08 -17.06 44.05
N LEU A 722 -9.40 -17.64 45.04
CA LEU A 722 -9.20 -17.03 46.35
C LEU A 722 -8.23 -15.83 46.25
N PRO A 723 -8.62 -14.63 46.68
CA PRO A 723 -7.74 -13.47 46.71
C PRO A 723 -6.53 -13.67 47.64
N ASN A 724 -5.35 -13.22 47.22
CA ASN A 724 -4.10 -13.46 47.93
C ASN A 724 -4.06 -12.86 49.35
N GLU A 725 -4.92 -11.90 49.69
CA GLU A 725 -4.98 -11.30 51.04
C GLU A 725 -5.62 -12.21 52.12
N PHE A 726 -6.03 -13.44 51.77
CA PHE A 726 -6.63 -14.45 52.67
C PHE A 726 -5.78 -15.74 52.75
N GLU A 727 -4.54 -15.65 53.25
CA GLU A 727 -3.57 -16.77 53.29
C GLU A 727 -4.06 -18.02 54.07
N ASN A 728 -4.91 -17.84 55.09
CA ASN A 728 -5.48 -18.91 55.93
C ASN A 728 -7.02 -18.97 55.83
N ALA A 729 -7.58 -18.74 54.63
CA ALA A 729 -9.02 -18.62 54.43
C ALA A 729 -9.84 -19.79 55.01
N LYS A 730 -10.91 -19.43 55.72
CA LYS A 730 -12.06 -20.31 55.98
C LYS A 730 -13.16 -19.96 54.98
N VAL A 731 -13.68 -20.99 54.31
CA VAL A 731 -14.71 -20.83 53.27
C VAL A 731 -15.91 -21.72 53.55
N LEU A 732 -17.08 -21.22 53.20
CA LEU A 732 -18.31 -22.01 53.25
C LEU A 732 -19.24 -21.66 52.08
N PHE A 733 -19.96 -22.67 51.62
CA PHE A 733 -20.77 -22.62 50.41
C PHE A 733 -22.24 -22.42 50.78
N ASN A 734 -23.00 -21.70 49.95
CA ASN A 734 -24.45 -21.53 50.16
C ASN A 734 -25.22 -21.29 48.85
N ASP A 735 -26.56 -21.36 48.89
CA ASP A 735 -27.45 -20.92 47.80
C ASP A 735 -28.22 -19.62 48.09
N GLY A 736 -28.00 -19.05 49.27
CA GLY A 736 -28.75 -17.93 49.86
C GLY A 736 -29.58 -18.35 51.08
N ASP A 737 -30.20 -19.54 51.03
CA ASP A 737 -31.09 -20.06 52.09
C ASP A 737 -30.47 -21.27 52.83
N LYS A 738 -29.65 -22.06 52.13
CA LYS A 738 -28.98 -23.29 52.63
C LYS A 738 -27.47 -23.12 52.57
N GLN A 739 -26.74 -23.76 53.48
CA GLN A 739 -25.28 -23.69 53.54
C GLN A 739 -24.62 -25.03 53.86
N ILE A 740 -23.33 -25.15 53.49
CA ILE A 740 -22.40 -26.22 53.84
C ILE A 740 -21.04 -25.56 54.19
N PRO A 741 -20.49 -25.73 55.41
CA PRO A 741 -21.01 -26.47 56.56
C PRO A 741 -22.36 -25.93 57.10
N ALA A 742 -22.95 -26.61 58.09
CA ALA A 742 -24.25 -26.24 58.63
C ALA A 742 -24.21 -24.93 59.45
N GLU A 743 -25.38 -24.41 59.81
CA GLU A 743 -25.47 -23.15 60.55
C GLU A 743 -24.81 -23.28 61.94
N ASN A 744 -23.87 -22.38 62.23
CA ASN A 744 -22.96 -22.38 63.40
C ASN A 744 -21.83 -23.44 63.36
N GLU A 745 -21.61 -24.14 62.25
CA GLU A 745 -20.37 -24.89 62.01
C GLU A 745 -19.27 -23.98 61.44
N GLU A 746 -18.01 -24.37 61.63
CA GLU A 746 -16.84 -23.59 61.20
C GLU A 746 -16.52 -23.80 59.71
N GLY A 747 -16.19 -22.73 58.98
CA GLY A 747 -15.84 -22.80 57.55
C GLY A 747 -14.60 -23.65 57.26
N PHE A 748 -14.59 -24.33 56.11
CA PHE A 748 -13.49 -25.18 55.68
C PHE A 748 -12.21 -24.36 55.48
N THR A 749 -11.12 -24.75 56.14
CA THR A 749 -9.80 -24.15 55.90
C THR A 749 -9.24 -24.56 54.53
N ILE A 750 -8.93 -23.55 53.72
CA ILE A 750 -8.19 -23.63 52.47
C ILE A 750 -6.85 -22.95 52.69
N LYS A 751 -5.74 -23.60 52.33
CA LYS A 751 -4.42 -22.97 52.44
C LYS A 751 -4.10 -22.17 51.18
N TYR A 752 -3.25 -21.16 51.35
CA TYR A 752 -2.63 -20.45 50.25
C TYR A 752 -1.95 -21.41 49.26
N GLY A 753 -2.26 -21.28 47.96
CA GLY A 753 -1.79 -22.15 46.88
C GLY A 753 -2.49 -23.51 46.70
N GLU A 754 -3.50 -23.87 47.50
CA GLU A 754 -4.26 -25.12 47.29
C GLU A 754 -5.26 -25.01 46.12
N ILE A 755 -5.24 -25.98 45.21
CA ILE A 755 -6.34 -26.24 44.27
C ILE A 755 -7.12 -27.44 44.80
N ARG A 756 -8.44 -27.30 44.97
CA ARG A 756 -9.29 -28.31 45.61
C ARG A 756 -10.71 -28.34 45.04
N ILE A 757 -11.32 -29.53 45.02
CA ILE A 757 -12.73 -29.74 44.67
C ILE A 757 -13.49 -30.24 45.89
N TYR A 758 -14.60 -29.59 46.22
CA TYR A 758 -15.58 -30.10 47.20
C TYR A 758 -16.73 -30.83 46.50
N ASP A 759 -16.95 -32.09 46.86
CA ASP A 759 -18.02 -32.94 46.35
C ASP A 759 -18.65 -33.73 47.52
N ASN A 760 -19.95 -33.49 47.75
CA ASN A 760 -20.83 -34.27 48.64
C ASN A 760 -20.18 -34.72 49.97
N GLY A 761 -19.62 -33.77 50.73
CA GLY A 761 -18.99 -34.04 52.03
C GLY A 761 -17.47 -34.22 52.01
N ASN A 762 -16.85 -34.31 50.84
CA ASN A 762 -15.43 -34.68 50.69
C ASN A 762 -14.65 -33.59 49.93
N TRP A 763 -13.36 -33.47 50.25
CA TRP A 763 -12.39 -32.69 49.50
C TRP A 763 -11.45 -33.61 48.72
N SER A 764 -11.21 -33.29 47.45
CA SER A 764 -10.21 -33.93 46.57
C SER A 764 -9.29 -32.90 45.94
#